data_AF-A0A5B6VU76-F1
#
_entry.id   AF-A0A5B6VU76-F1
#
_cell.length_a   1.000
_cell.length_b   1.000
_cell.length_c   1.000
_cell.angle_alpha   90.00
_cell.angle_beta   90.00
_cell.angle_gamma   90.00
#
_symmetry.space_group_name_H-M   'P 1'
#
loop_
_entity.id
_entity.type
_entity.pdbx_description
1 polymer ?
#
loop_
_entity_poly.entity_id
_entity_poly.type
_entity_poly.pdbx_seq_one_letter_code
_entity_poly.pdbx_strand_id
1 'polypeptide(L)'
;MEQVMSLIQVGFPDVRRLGIWGMGGTGKTTLAEAIFHHISNGFQSCYFLANVRESEEHGRLFQLRQEFLSTVMEDENLYISTPTIGAGFLKDRLSRKMVLIVCDDVSNSSQLEFLFKGINQLCPGSRVIVTTRNKQVLIQNDIDLIYEMEKLDEDESFQLFCQRAFKSNYPTGYQLELSKMVLSVADGNPLAIKVVASSLYGKDKTYQESTVKKLKQVPNPDIHKLLICSFDALDCEEKDIFLDIACFFKGENRDYVTRIMDACYVSAHSGIENLIDRSLIYVSQNQIAMHDLLQQMGWNVVCKESPLEPKRRSRLWISDDIYDVLIENTGAKTLKSMLLDMSRISELELKPEAFVKMRKLKFLKFYHSCGTNSKILLPHGLLSLPDELRYLCWEGYPLKTLPTKFHPRNLVELDMSYSHVEKLWEEKQDLVNLKVMTLNHSKNLVKIADLSRATNLENLNLVNCTKLLELPSSLQHLEKLTHLNLRLCENLRFLPSLYKATSLTTLILSDCSILFSFPEVSSNLRELHLEGTAIEQVPSSMESLSQLVLLSMEDCVRLNNFPTAICSLRSLEVFSLNGSPKITTFPEISGNITELNLGGTAIEEVPSSIECFSNLRVFNLCCCRRLKSVSTSIHKLKSLKVFYLEDCSKLEIFPEILDTMERLRYLDLSGTTLKELSSSMENLIGLVELRLNNCENLVCLPDNFYKLKSLKFLYLYGCSNLVTWPDNLFSSIGGASLTEMQRDLHGLSSLENLDLTGSNVENLPASIKQLPRLKQLILRKCKRLKSLPELPPSLKHLDAHDCTSLEEVSSIKKLFEQAVLCKDRPCGFLELIFSNCFQLDQKAVRNTRTPTLQMLFGNMVTLLKDYHQEFPKINKVITCVPGSEIPEWFDFKSSGSSMNIQLPSEWYYNSIKNFPTFVVSTVVSFQDYSGDREILIRCRCRLKSRNGDCHDLSCSFLTWTKRIPGSELVGSDHLFLLYKTCFCDDDDEARWFVGTQASNKRMYNEAWFKFYPLVFKGDRSESICCEVKHCGVHISFAEEEAEVQPSKRFKYQS
;
A
#
# COMPACT_ATOMS: atom_id res chain seq x y z
N MET A 1 3.15 27.76 1.13
CA MET A 1 3.10 29.12 1.72
C MET A 1 2.07 29.21 2.84
N GLU A 2 0.82 28.80 2.61
CA GLU A 2 -0.27 28.86 3.61
C GLU A 2 0.07 28.19 4.94
N GLN A 3 0.68 26.99 4.91
CA GLN A 3 1.13 26.28 6.11
C GLN A 3 2.18 27.08 6.92
N VAL A 4 3.11 27.76 6.24
CA VAL A 4 4.10 28.60 6.94
C VAL A 4 3.43 29.85 7.53
N MET A 5 2.48 30.43 6.80
CA MET A 5 1.71 31.59 7.28
C MET A 5 0.89 31.26 8.54
N SER A 6 0.35 30.05 8.64
CA SER A 6 -0.37 29.59 9.84
C SER A 6 0.53 29.36 11.05
N LEU A 7 1.83 29.05 10.83
CA LEU A 7 2.84 28.94 11.89
C LEU A 7 3.34 30.32 12.34
N ILE A 8 3.54 31.25 11.41
CA ILE A 8 4.02 32.60 11.70
C ILE A 8 2.96 33.42 12.48
N GLN A 9 1.66 33.19 12.24
CA GLN A 9 0.54 33.87 12.90
C GLN A 9 0.77 35.38 13.04
N VAL A 10 0.81 36.07 11.90
CA VAL A 10 0.98 37.53 11.86
C VAL A 10 -0.17 38.20 12.63
N GLY A 11 0.16 39.11 13.54
CA GLY A 11 -0.83 39.85 14.36
C GLY A 11 -0.97 39.39 15.82
N PHE A 12 -0.35 38.27 16.21
CA PHE A 12 -0.28 37.88 17.62
C PHE A 12 0.80 38.65 18.39
N PRO A 13 0.55 39.04 19.67
CA PRO A 13 1.44 39.89 20.46
C PRO A 13 2.60 39.10 21.11
N ASP A 14 3.24 38.21 20.35
CA ASP A 14 4.38 37.39 20.76
C ASP A 14 5.58 37.60 19.82
N VAL A 15 6.77 37.12 20.20
CA VAL A 15 7.93 37.06 19.29
C VAL A 15 8.06 35.62 18.81
N ARG A 16 7.95 35.39 17.51
CA ARG A 16 8.09 34.05 16.94
C ARG A 16 9.35 33.91 16.10
N ARG A 17 10.05 32.81 16.33
CA ARG A 17 11.18 32.35 15.53
C ARG A 17 10.74 31.09 14.78
N LEU A 18 10.81 31.14 13.45
CA LEU A 18 10.49 30.02 12.57
C LEU A 18 11.74 29.59 11.82
N GLY A 19 12.07 28.31 11.88
CA GLY A 19 13.06 27.67 11.03
C GLY A 19 12.41 26.97 9.85
N ILE A 20 12.89 27.21 8.64
CA ILE A 20 12.54 26.47 7.42
C ILE A 20 13.74 25.58 7.09
N TRP A 21 13.54 24.26 7.18
CA TRP A 21 14.59 23.26 7.05
C TRP A 21 14.30 22.29 5.89
N GLY A 22 15.33 21.75 5.24
CA GLY A 22 15.15 20.77 4.17
C GLY A 22 16.34 20.66 3.21
N MET A 23 16.26 19.72 2.25
CA MET A 23 17.31 19.43 1.27
C MET A 23 17.69 20.65 0.40
N GLY A 24 18.93 20.70 -0.08
CA GLY A 24 19.38 21.71 -1.04
C GLY A 24 18.49 21.73 -2.31
N GLY A 25 18.06 22.91 -2.72
CA GLY A 25 17.27 23.08 -3.95
C GLY A 25 15.75 22.93 -3.82
N THR A 26 15.22 22.60 -2.64
CA THR A 26 13.76 22.47 -2.41
C THR A 26 12.98 23.78 -2.48
N GLY A 27 13.66 24.94 -2.48
CA GLY A 27 13.02 26.25 -2.64
C GLY A 27 12.89 27.08 -1.36
N LYS A 28 13.62 26.75 -0.28
CA LYS A 28 13.56 27.46 1.02
C LYS A 28 13.75 28.97 0.89
N THR A 29 14.79 29.39 0.17
CA THR A 29 15.08 30.81 -0.12
C THR A 29 13.91 31.48 -0.84
N THR A 30 13.37 30.83 -1.88
CA THR A 30 12.22 31.35 -2.64
C THR A 30 10.95 31.47 -1.79
N LEU A 31 10.71 30.50 -0.89
CA LEU A 31 9.58 30.55 0.02
C LEU A 31 9.75 31.69 1.04
N ALA A 32 10.94 31.84 1.61
CA ALA A 32 11.25 32.90 2.57
C ALA A 32 11.13 34.29 1.93
N GLU A 33 11.59 34.45 0.68
CA GLU A 33 11.46 35.68 -0.10
C GLU A 33 9.98 36.02 -0.39
N ALA A 34 9.19 35.04 -0.83
CA ALA A 34 7.76 35.22 -1.06
C ALA A 34 7.00 35.63 0.21
N ILE A 35 7.32 35.02 1.35
CA ILE A 35 6.75 35.39 2.65
C ILE A 35 7.16 36.81 3.02
N PHE A 36 8.45 37.14 2.90
CA PHE A 36 8.97 38.47 3.23
C PHE A 36 8.20 39.57 2.51
N HIS A 37 8.03 39.45 1.20
CA HIS A 37 7.25 40.41 0.41
C HIS A 37 5.77 40.46 0.77
N HIS A 38 5.18 39.33 1.17
CA HIS A 38 3.77 39.26 1.50
C HIS A 38 3.43 39.95 2.84
N ILE A 39 4.31 39.84 3.84
CA ILE A 39 4.03 40.31 5.21
C ILE A 39 4.82 41.56 5.62
N SER A 40 5.81 42.01 4.84
CA SER A 40 6.68 43.15 5.19
C SER A 40 5.91 44.40 5.59
N ASN A 41 4.79 44.68 4.93
CA ASN A 41 3.98 45.88 5.16
C ASN A 41 3.33 45.93 6.56
N GLY A 42 3.27 44.80 7.26
CA GLY A 42 2.75 44.73 8.64
C GLY A 42 3.76 45.08 9.72
N PHE A 43 5.02 45.39 9.37
CA PHE A 43 6.11 45.62 10.31
C PHE A 43 6.68 47.03 10.17
N GLN A 44 7.23 47.58 11.25
CA GLN A 44 7.84 48.92 11.24
C GLN A 44 9.20 48.93 10.54
N SER A 45 9.90 47.80 10.52
CA SER A 45 11.13 47.63 9.76
C SER A 45 11.33 46.15 9.42
N CYS A 46 11.92 45.89 8.27
CA CYS A 46 12.17 44.55 7.79
C CYS A 46 13.55 44.47 7.12
N TYR A 47 14.21 43.32 7.24
CA TYR A 47 15.49 43.09 6.59
C TYR A 47 15.67 41.62 6.21
N PHE A 48 16.22 41.39 5.02
CA PHE A 48 16.49 40.06 4.47
C PHE A 48 18.00 39.84 4.37
N LEU A 49 18.55 39.04 5.28
CA LEU A 49 19.95 38.60 5.29
C LEU A 49 20.10 37.46 4.27
N ALA A 50 20.40 37.80 3.01
CA ALA A 50 20.58 36.83 1.94
C ALA A 50 21.92 36.08 2.05
N ASN A 51 21.91 34.76 1.80
CA ASN A 51 23.10 33.91 1.68
C ASN A 51 24.13 34.09 2.81
N VAL A 52 23.71 33.89 4.06
CA VAL A 52 24.54 34.10 5.26
C VAL A 52 25.81 33.22 5.23
N ARG A 53 25.68 31.94 4.83
CA ARG A 53 26.83 31.03 4.66
C ARG A 53 27.87 31.59 3.69
N GLU A 54 27.45 31.97 2.49
CA GLU A 54 28.36 32.48 1.46
C GLU A 54 29.03 33.78 1.90
N SER A 55 28.31 34.64 2.64
CA SER A 55 28.86 35.88 3.18
C SER A 55 29.98 35.63 4.20
N GLU A 56 29.87 34.59 5.03
CA GLU A 56 30.95 34.19 5.95
C GLU A 56 32.14 33.61 5.19
N GLU A 57 31.91 32.73 4.21
CA GLU A 57 32.98 32.14 3.38
C GLU A 57 33.83 33.21 2.67
N HIS A 58 33.21 34.34 2.30
CA HIS A 58 33.90 35.49 1.69
C HIS A 58 34.40 36.54 2.69
N GLY A 59 34.30 36.30 4.01
CA GLY A 59 34.75 37.22 5.06
C GLY A 59 33.89 38.50 5.21
N ARG A 60 32.67 38.51 4.67
CA ARG A 60 31.75 39.67 4.65
C ARG A 60 30.68 39.63 5.75
N LEU A 61 30.70 38.63 6.63
CA LEU A 61 29.71 38.49 7.70
C LEU A 61 29.60 39.73 8.61
N PHE A 62 30.73 40.40 8.88
CA PHE A 62 30.74 41.67 9.63
C PHE A 62 30.02 42.79 8.88
N GLN A 63 30.25 42.93 7.57
CA GLN A 63 29.61 43.96 6.73
C GLN A 63 28.10 43.72 6.67
N LEU A 64 27.70 42.47 6.46
CA LEU A 64 26.30 42.05 6.46
C LEU A 64 25.59 42.39 7.79
N ARG A 65 26.28 42.18 8.92
CA ARG A 65 25.75 42.59 10.23
C ARG A 65 25.57 44.11 10.34
N GLN A 66 26.51 44.91 9.84
CA GLN A 66 26.39 46.38 9.90
C GLN A 66 25.21 46.87 9.05
N GLU A 67 25.08 46.36 7.82
CA GLU A 67 23.97 46.72 6.92
C GLU A 67 22.62 46.33 7.50
N PHE A 68 22.53 45.13 8.10
CA PHE A 68 21.35 44.69 8.84
C PHE A 68 21.00 45.65 9.97
N LEU A 69 21.96 46.00 10.82
CA LEU A 69 21.70 46.87 11.97
C LEU A 69 21.38 48.31 11.56
N SER A 70 22.09 48.89 10.60
CA SER A 70 21.83 50.25 10.11
C SER A 70 20.43 50.37 9.50
N THR A 71 20.02 49.38 8.71
CA THR A 71 18.72 49.36 8.05
C THR A 71 17.57 49.18 9.05
N VAL A 72 17.70 48.23 9.98
CA VAL A 72 16.64 47.99 10.97
C VAL A 72 16.49 49.16 11.94
N MET A 73 17.59 49.85 12.24
CA MET A 73 17.61 51.04 13.10
C MET A 73 17.22 52.34 12.39
N GLU A 74 17.18 52.36 11.05
CA GLU A 74 17.04 53.58 10.22
C GLU A 74 18.13 54.63 10.55
N ASP A 75 19.36 54.16 10.76
CA ASP A 75 20.52 55.01 11.06
C ASP A 75 21.70 54.61 10.18
N GLU A 76 21.91 55.38 9.11
CA GLU A 76 22.99 55.16 8.14
C GLU A 76 24.39 55.39 8.73
N ASN A 77 24.50 56.10 9.86
CA ASN A 77 25.77 56.36 10.54
C ASN A 77 26.06 55.36 11.66
N LEU A 78 25.17 54.38 11.88
CA LEU A 78 25.35 53.35 12.90
C LEU A 78 26.54 52.46 12.55
N TYR A 79 27.62 52.60 13.32
CA TYR A 79 28.80 51.75 13.18
C TYR A 79 29.16 51.11 14.53
N ILE A 80 28.95 49.79 14.63
CA ILE A 80 29.23 49.03 15.85
C ILE A 80 30.48 48.19 15.62
N SER A 81 31.63 48.70 16.09
CA SER A 81 32.95 48.10 15.84
C SER A 81 33.11 46.69 16.44
N THR A 82 32.43 46.39 17.56
CA THR A 82 32.51 45.07 18.21
C THR A 82 31.12 44.58 18.63
N PRO A 83 30.79 43.28 18.42
CA PRO A 83 29.46 42.74 18.77
C PRO A 83 29.11 42.78 20.27
N THR A 84 30.08 43.04 21.14
CA THR A 84 29.93 43.13 22.59
C THR A 84 29.66 44.55 23.10
N ILE A 85 30.04 45.58 22.33
CA ILE A 85 29.82 46.99 22.69
C ILE A 85 28.51 47.47 22.05
N GLY A 86 27.64 48.14 22.81
CA GLY A 86 26.36 48.65 22.31
C GLY A 86 25.14 47.72 22.47
N ALA A 87 25.29 46.57 23.13
CA ALA A 87 24.20 45.62 23.37
C ALA A 87 23.00 46.23 24.15
N GLY A 88 23.26 47.10 25.13
CA GLY A 88 22.20 47.81 25.86
C GLY A 88 21.40 48.76 24.96
N PHE A 89 22.10 49.52 24.12
CA PHE A 89 21.48 50.41 23.14
C PHE A 89 20.64 49.65 22.10
N LEU A 90 21.17 48.55 21.56
CA LEU A 90 20.44 47.68 20.63
C LEU A 90 19.18 47.08 21.27
N LYS A 91 19.29 46.61 22.52
CA LYS A 91 18.17 46.05 23.28
C LYS A 91 17.05 47.08 23.49
N ASP A 92 17.38 48.29 23.93
CA ASP A 92 16.38 49.32 24.22
C ASP A 92 15.63 49.80 22.98
N ARG A 93 16.29 49.82 21.82
CA ARG A 93 15.69 50.22 20.55
C ARG A 93 14.85 49.11 19.90
N LEU A 94 15.37 47.88 19.83
CA LEU A 94 14.68 46.75 19.21
C LEU A 94 13.50 46.23 20.03
N SER A 95 13.50 46.43 21.36
CA SER A 95 12.36 46.09 22.22
C SER A 95 11.12 46.97 22.00
N ARG A 96 11.25 48.11 21.29
CA ARG A 96 10.16 49.05 21.02
C ARG A 96 9.74 49.10 19.55
N LYS A 97 10.41 48.33 18.68
CA LYS A 97 10.20 48.34 17.24
C LYS A 97 9.79 46.94 16.76
N MET A 98 8.63 46.85 16.12
CA MET A 98 8.13 45.58 15.56
C MET A 98 8.87 45.28 14.26
N VAL A 99 9.68 44.22 14.24
CA VAL A 99 10.58 43.91 13.13
C VAL A 99 10.32 42.54 12.49
N LEU A 100 10.58 42.45 11.19
CA LEU A 100 10.62 41.19 10.43
C LEU A 100 12.04 40.93 9.93
N ILE A 101 12.64 39.82 10.35
CA ILE A 101 14.01 39.48 9.98
C ILE A 101 14.02 38.10 9.32
N VAL A 102 14.63 38.00 8.13
CA VAL A 102 14.84 36.71 7.46
C VAL A 102 16.33 36.45 7.35
N CYS A 103 16.80 35.29 7.83
CA CYS A 103 18.17 34.81 7.72
C CYS A 103 18.21 33.64 6.74
N ASP A 104 18.74 33.86 5.54
CA ASP A 104 18.74 32.86 4.48
C ASP A 104 20.07 32.09 4.40
N ASP A 105 19.98 30.79 4.14
CA ASP A 105 21.08 29.83 3.97
C ASP A 105 22.09 29.85 5.13
N VAL A 106 21.60 29.71 6.36
CA VAL A 106 22.44 29.58 7.56
C VAL A 106 22.95 28.14 7.67
N SER A 107 24.25 27.98 7.90
CA SER A 107 24.94 26.68 7.95
C SER A 107 25.49 26.29 9.32
N ASN A 108 25.73 27.26 10.20
CA ASN A 108 26.27 27.03 11.54
C ASN A 108 25.62 27.97 12.57
N SER A 109 25.47 27.52 13.82
CA SER A 109 24.89 28.30 14.92
C SER A 109 25.69 29.57 15.22
N SER A 110 27.02 29.52 15.08
CA SER A 110 27.91 30.67 15.27
C SER A 110 27.55 31.87 14.39
N GLN A 111 26.97 31.63 13.20
CA GLN A 111 26.54 32.69 12.29
C GLN A 111 25.38 33.50 12.88
N LEU A 112 24.36 32.80 13.41
CA LEU A 112 23.21 33.45 14.07
C LEU A 112 23.63 34.10 15.37
N GLU A 113 24.45 33.42 16.18
CA GLU A 113 25.01 34.01 17.40
C GLU A 113 25.76 35.29 17.08
N PHE A 114 26.58 35.31 16.03
CA PHE A 114 27.31 36.49 15.61
C PHE A 114 26.39 37.59 15.06
N LEU A 115 25.34 37.27 14.30
CA LEU A 115 24.40 38.24 13.74
C LEU A 115 23.46 38.85 14.79
N PHE A 116 23.04 38.06 15.77
CA PHE A 116 22.12 38.47 16.83
C PHE A 116 22.81 38.78 18.17
N LYS A 117 24.14 38.72 18.25
CA LYS A 117 24.88 39.06 19.48
C LYS A 117 24.47 40.43 20.02
N GLY A 118 24.03 40.47 21.28
CA GLY A 118 23.53 41.69 21.93
C GLY A 118 22.07 42.04 21.62
N ILE A 119 21.36 41.23 20.82
CA ILE A 119 19.93 41.35 20.50
C ILE A 119 19.19 40.27 21.31
N ASN A 120 19.01 40.53 22.60
CA ASN A 120 18.44 39.52 23.50
C ASN A 120 16.91 39.61 23.62
N GLN A 121 16.30 40.70 23.14
CA GLN A 121 14.87 40.97 23.30
C GLN A 121 14.34 41.77 22.12
N LEU A 122 13.34 41.23 21.43
CA LEU A 122 12.61 41.90 20.35
C LEU A 122 11.25 42.39 20.87
N CYS A 123 10.69 43.40 20.21
CA CYS A 123 9.33 43.88 20.50
C CYS A 123 8.30 42.75 20.29
N PRO A 124 7.32 42.57 21.18
CA PRO A 124 6.16 41.71 20.93
C PRO A 124 5.51 42.03 19.58
N GLY A 125 5.18 41.01 18.80
CA GLY A 125 4.75 41.10 17.40
C GLY A 125 5.87 40.87 16.37
N SER A 126 7.15 40.90 16.77
CA SER A 126 8.27 40.66 15.84
C SER A 126 8.34 39.23 15.32
N ARG A 127 8.87 39.03 14.12
CA ARG A 127 9.01 37.72 13.47
C ARG A 127 10.43 37.51 12.94
N VAL A 128 11.00 36.34 13.23
CA VAL A 128 12.31 35.92 12.69
C VAL A 128 12.12 34.63 11.92
N ILE A 129 12.59 34.59 10.68
CA ILE A 129 12.58 33.39 9.83
C ILE A 129 14.03 33.02 9.54
N VAL A 130 14.38 31.75 9.70
CA VAL A 130 15.71 31.22 9.39
C VAL A 130 15.57 30.10 8.37
N THR A 131 16.24 30.16 7.23
CA THR A 131 16.33 29.02 6.32
C THR A 131 17.66 28.30 6.53
N THR A 132 17.62 26.97 6.58
CA THR A 132 18.83 26.15 6.75
C THR A 132 18.68 24.78 6.10
N ARG A 133 19.82 24.13 5.86
CA ARG A 133 19.89 22.71 5.49
C ARG A 133 20.17 21.82 6.70
N ASN A 134 20.55 22.40 7.85
CA ASN A 134 20.94 21.68 9.05
C ASN A 134 19.98 22.00 10.22
N LYS A 135 19.18 21.01 10.61
CA LYS A 135 18.20 21.15 11.69
C LYS A 135 18.81 21.57 13.03
N GLN A 136 20.04 21.13 13.32
CA GLN A 136 20.73 21.46 14.57
C GLN A 136 21.01 22.95 14.73
N VAL A 137 21.16 23.69 13.63
CA VAL A 137 21.31 25.16 13.67
C VAL A 137 20.08 25.82 14.30
N LEU A 138 18.89 25.27 14.06
CA LEU A 138 17.65 25.78 14.61
C LEU A 138 17.52 25.44 16.10
N ILE A 139 17.83 24.19 16.45
CA ILE A 139 17.74 23.70 17.83
C ILE A 139 18.73 24.45 18.74
N GLN A 140 19.96 24.66 18.30
CA GLN A 140 21.01 25.35 19.07
C GLN A 140 20.74 26.85 19.28
N ASN A 141 19.83 27.46 18.51
CA ASN A 141 19.49 28.89 18.57
C ASN A 141 18.09 29.15 19.14
N ASP A 142 17.54 28.21 19.91
CA ASP A 142 16.22 28.32 20.56
C ASP A 142 15.10 28.74 19.58
N ILE A 143 15.07 28.12 18.40
CA ILE A 143 14.02 28.33 17.40
C ILE A 143 12.88 27.35 17.66
N ASP A 144 11.76 27.89 18.16
CA ASP A 144 10.63 27.11 18.69
C ASP A 144 9.83 26.37 17.60
N LEU A 145 9.72 26.95 16.41
CA LEU A 145 8.90 26.42 15.32
C LEU A 145 9.80 25.97 14.17
N ILE A 146 9.72 24.71 13.77
CA ILE A 146 10.47 24.16 12.64
C ILE A 146 9.49 23.64 11.60
N TYR A 147 9.60 24.18 10.38
CA TYR A 147 8.89 23.72 9.20
C TYR A 147 9.86 22.95 8.29
N GLU A 148 9.60 21.66 8.11
CA GLU A 148 10.30 20.84 7.12
C GLU A 148 9.70 21.09 5.74
N MET A 149 10.55 21.49 4.80
CA MET A 149 10.14 21.82 3.44
C MET A 149 10.07 20.55 2.59
N GLU A 150 8.85 20.19 2.25
CA GLU A 150 8.55 19.11 1.30
C GLU A 150 8.95 19.48 -0.13
N LYS A 151 9.07 18.45 -0.98
CA LYS A 151 9.31 18.59 -2.41
C LYS A 151 8.02 19.03 -3.11
N LEU A 152 8.14 19.52 -4.34
CA LEU A 152 6.95 19.79 -5.17
C LEU A 152 6.25 18.48 -5.51
N ASP A 153 4.92 18.49 -5.54
CA ASP A 153 4.15 17.35 -6.03
C ASP A 153 4.34 17.15 -7.55
N GLU A 154 3.82 16.04 -8.09
CA GLU A 154 3.99 15.71 -9.50
C GLU A 154 3.39 16.78 -10.44
N ASP A 155 2.24 17.34 -10.10
CA ASP A 155 1.52 18.33 -10.91
C ASP A 155 2.25 19.68 -10.88
N GLU A 156 2.64 20.15 -9.71
CA GLU A 156 3.43 21.37 -9.51
C GLU A 156 4.79 21.27 -10.22
N SER A 157 5.45 20.12 -10.09
CA SER A 157 6.73 19.84 -10.75
C SER A 157 6.59 19.85 -12.27
N PHE A 158 5.52 19.24 -12.77
CA PHE A 158 5.20 19.21 -14.19
C PHE A 158 4.91 20.60 -14.74
N GLN A 159 4.10 21.38 -14.06
CA GLN A 159 3.81 22.76 -14.44
C GLN A 159 5.08 23.61 -14.46
N LEU A 160 5.91 23.53 -13.42
CA LEU A 160 7.16 24.28 -13.34
C LEU A 160 8.11 23.92 -14.49
N PHE A 161 8.26 22.63 -14.79
CA PHE A 161 9.07 22.17 -15.90
C PHE A 161 8.56 22.72 -17.24
N CYS A 162 7.27 22.58 -17.51
CA CYS A 162 6.68 22.96 -18.80
C CYS A 162 6.70 24.47 -19.03
N GLN A 163 6.45 25.27 -17.99
CA GLN A 163 6.57 26.73 -18.06
C GLN A 163 7.98 27.17 -18.42
N ARG A 164 9.00 26.49 -17.89
CA ARG A 164 10.40 26.86 -18.10
C ARG A 164 10.98 26.30 -19.40
N ALA A 165 10.66 25.05 -19.73
CA ALA A 165 11.20 24.37 -20.91
C ALA A 165 10.46 24.77 -22.20
N PHE A 166 9.14 24.96 -22.14
CA PHE A 166 8.26 25.10 -23.31
C PHE A 166 7.46 26.40 -23.35
N LYS A 167 7.46 27.22 -22.27
CA LYS A 167 6.58 28.39 -22.11
C LYS A 167 5.08 28.05 -22.24
N SER A 168 4.70 26.82 -21.89
CA SER A 168 3.32 26.34 -21.95
C SER A 168 3.00 25.54 -20.70
N ASN A 169 1.77 25.62 -20.21
CA ASN A 169 1.26 24.75 -19.15
C ASN A 169 0.74 23.40 -19.70
N TYR A 170 0.59 23.29 -21.02
CA TYR A 170 -0.01 22.14 -21.69
C TYR A 170 0.93 21.65 -22.82
N PRO A 171 2.00 20.91 -22.50
CA PRO A 171 2.85 20.29 -23.53
C PRO A 171 2.07 19.21 -24.30
N THR A 172 2.39 19.03 -25.59
CA THR A 172 1.69 18.04 -26.44
C THR A 172 2.65 17.00 -27.03
N GLY A 173 2.22 15.74 -27.10
CA GLY A 173 2.98 14.65 -27.71
C GLY A 173 4.30 14.34 -27.01
N TYR A 174 5.43 14.44 -27.73
CA TYR A 174 6.76 14.07 -27.22
C TYR A 174 7.22 14.88 -26.00
N GLN A 175 6.72 16.11 -25.85
CA GLN A 175 7.05 16.98 -24.72
C GLN A 175 6.55 16.41 -23.39
N LEU A 176 5.40 15.71 -23.40
CA LEU A 176 4.84 15.05 -22.22
C LEU A 176 5.74 13.91 -21.73
N GLU A 177 6.17 13.03 -22.64
CA GLU A 177 7.09 11.94 -22.34
C GLU A 177 8.45 12.45 -21.85
N LEU A 178 8.92 13.55 -22.45
CA LEU A 178 10.15 14.21 -22.04
C LEU A 178 10.03 14.81 -20.64
N SER A 179 8.91 15.47 -20.32
CA SER A 179 8.60 15.95 -18.97
C SER A 179 8.61 14.81 -17.96
N LYS A 180 7.87 13.72 -18.21
CA LYS A 180 7.83 12.55 -17.30
C LYS A 180 9.23 11.98 -17.01
N MET A 181 10.08 11.88 -18.04
CA MET A 181 11.46 11.41 -17.86
C MET A 181 12.35 12.37 -17.05
N VAL A 182 12.15 13.68 -17.16
CA VAL A 182 12.90 14.65 -16.36
C VAL A 182 12.41 14.63 -14.91
N LEU A 183 11.10 14.57 -14.71
CA LEU A 183 10.50 14.56 -13.38
C LEU A 183 10.85 13.30 -12.59
N SER A 184 11.02 12.15 -13.25
CA SER A 184 11.48 10.95 -12.56
C SER A 184 12.93 11.02 -12.06
N VAL A 185 13.75 11.94 -12.59
CA VAL A 185 15.12 12.18 -12.10
C VAL A 185 15.16 13.33 -11.08
N ALA A 186 14.41 14.40 -11.35
CA ALA A 186 14.40 15.58 -10.50
C ALA A 186 13.57 15.37 -9.22
N ASP A 187 12.59 14.46 -9.25
CA ASP A 187 11.79 13.96 -8.12
C ASP A 187 11.33 15.11 -7.19
N GLY A 188 10.63 16.09 -7.77
CA GLY A 188 10.05 17.20 -7.04
C GLY A 188 11.03 18.30 -6.60
N ASN A 189 12.32 18.24 -6.94
CA ASN A 189 13.29 19.29 -6.61
C ASN A 189 13.19 20.48 -7.58
N PRO A 190 12.67 21.66 -7.16
CA PRO A 190 12.42 22.79 -8.07
C PRO A 190 13.69 23.31 -8.76
N LEU A 191 14.82 23.29 -8.06
CA LEU A 191 16.08 23.77 -8.61
C LEU A 191 16.57 22.85 -9.74
N ALA A 192 16.53 21.53 -9.51
CA ALA A 192 16.87 20.54 -10.53
C ALA A 192 15.96 20.69 -11.76
N ILE A 193 14.65 20.84 -11.54
CA ILE A 193 13.66 21.08 -12.59
C ILE A 193 14.01 22.34 -13.39
N LYS A 194 14.27 23.47 -12.71
CA LYS A 194 14.62 24.74 -13.35
C LYS A 194 15.91 24.65 -14.19
N VAL A 195 16.95 24.00 -13.66
CA VAL A 195 18.24 23.86 -14.36
C VAL A 195 18.06 23.02 -15.63
N VAL A 196 17.42 21.85 -15.52
CA VAL A 196 17.19 20.98 -16.68
C VAL A 196 16.28 21.67 -17.69
N ALA A 197 15.16 22.26 -17.26
CA ALA A 197 14.23 22.94 -18.14
C ALA A 197 14.91 24.08 -18.92
N SER A 198 15.75 24.89 -18.24
CA SER A 198 16.48 25.99 -18.88
C SER A 198 17.49 25.49 -19.91
N SER A 199 18.13 24.34 -19.67
CA SER A 199 19.08 23.74 -20.63
C SER A 199 18.42 23.19 -21.91
N LEU A 200 17.11 22.88 -21.84
CA LEU A 200 16.31 22.33 -22.94
C LEU A 200 15.56 23.41 -23.72
N TYR A 201 15.43 24.60 -23.16
CA TYR A 201 14.68 25.72 -23.76
C TYR A 201 15.28 26.14 -25.12
N GLY A 202 14.41 26.25 -26.13
CA GLY A 202 14.79 26.68 -27.48
C GLY A 202 15.64 25.68 -28.27
N LYS A 203 15.79 24.44 -27.78
CA LYS A 203 16.51 23.35 -28.45
C LYS A 203 15.59 22.47 -29.29
N ASP A 204 16.15 21.80 -30.29
CA ASP A 204 15.41 20.84 -31.10
C ASP A 204 15.13 19.52 -30.36
N LYS A 205 14.17 18.74 -30.89
CA LYS A 205 13.74 17.46 -30.32
C LYS A 205 14.89 16.48 -30.09
N THR A 206 15.80 16.34 -31.05
CA THR A 206 16.90 15.36 -30.97
C THR A 206 17.91 15.71 -29.87
N TYR A 207 18.21 16.99 -29.70
CA TYR A 207 19.04 17.49 -28.62
C TYR A 207 18.38 17.26 -27.25
N GLN A 208 17.08 17.54 -27.14
CA GLN A 208 16.33 17.38 -25.90
C GLN A 208 16.30 15.91 -25.46
N GLU A 209 15.97 14.98 -26.36
CA GLU A 209 15.96 13.55 -26.07
C GLU A 209 17.35 13.02 -25.66
N SER A 210 18.40 13.45 -26.36
CA SER A 210 19.79 13.08 -26.04
C SER A 210 20.21 13.60 -24.65
N THR A 211 19.85 14.85 -24.34
CA THR A 211 20.17 15.48 -23.04
C THR A 211 19.46 14.80 -21.89
N VAL A 212 18.17 14.45 -22.04
CA VAL A 212 17.40 13.75 -21.00
C VAL A 212 17.88 12.31 -20.81
N LYS A 213 18.28 11.61 -21.88
CA LYS A 213 18.95 10.30 -21.76
C LYS A 213 20.27 10.41 -20.99
N LYS A 214 21.06 11.45 -21.25
CA LYS A 214 22.32 11.71 -20.53
C LYS A 214 22.09 12.03 -19.05
N LEU A 215 21.03 12.75 -18.70
CA LEU A 215 20.69 13.09 -17.31
C LEU A 215 20.40 11.86 -16.44
N LYS A 216 19.87 10.76 -17.01
CA LYS A 216 19.71 9.49 -16.29
C LYS A 216 21.04 8.79 -15.97
N GLN A 217 22.11 9.13 -16.69
CA GLN A 217 23.41 8.47 -16.59
C GLN A 217 24.45 9.30 -15.87
N VAL A 218 24.43 10.62 -16.06
CA VAL A 218 25.43 11.56 -15.53
C VAL A 218 24.73 12.74 -14.87
N PRO A 219 25.05 13.06 -13.60
CA PRO A 219 24.49 14.22 -12.91
C PRO A 219 24.84 15.51 -13.64
N ASN A 220 23.88 16.41 -13.76
CA ASN A 220 24.13 17.76 -14.29
C ASN A 220 25.12 18.50 -13.36
N PRO A 221 26.22 19.09 -13.88
CA PRO A 221 27.23 19.78 -13.07
C PRO A 221 26.66 20.91 -12.19
N ASP A 222 25.66 21.64 -12.69
CA ASP A 222 25.07 22.78 -11.97
C ASP A 222 24.22 22.30 -10.78
N ILE A 223 23.48 21.20 -10.97
CA ILE A 223 22.73 20.54 -9.88
C ILE A 223 23.71 19.96 -8.87
N HIS A 224 24.75 19.28 -9.35
CA HIS A 224 25.77 18.67 -8.52
C HIS A 224 26.50 19.71 -7.65
N LYS A 225 26.86 20.88 -8.20
CA LYS A 225 27.54 21.95 -7.45
C LYS A 225 26.71 22.43 -6.26
N LEU A 226 25.39 22.44 -6.37
CA LEU A 226 24.50 22.95 -5.32
C LEU A 226 24.20 21.92 -4.23
N LEU A 227 24.18 20.64 -4.59
CA LEU A 227 24.00 19.52 -3.66
C LEU A 227 25.29 19.16 -2.92
N ILE A 228 26.45 19.25 -3.59
CA ILE A 228 27.72 18.81 -3.01
C ILE A 228 28.15 19.67 -1.81
N CYS A 229 27.77 20.94 -1.72
CA CYS A 229 28.14 21.75 -0.56
C CYS A 229 27.68 21.16 0.78
N SER A 230 26.52 20.49 0.80
CA SER A 230 26.04 19.82 2.01
C SER A 230 26.90 18.59 2.37
N PHE A 231 27.44 17.91 1.36
CA PHE A 231 28.36 16.78 1.51
C PHE A 231 29.76 17.24 1.90
N ASP A 232 30.27 18.32 1.31
CA ASP A 232 31.62 18.85 1.60
C ASP A 232 31.78 19.28 3.06
N ALA A 233 30.69 19.74 3.68
CA ALA A 233 30.61 20.13 5.08
C ALA A 233 30.57 18.95 6.08
N LEU A 234 30.48 17.71 5.61
CA LEU A 234 30.58 16.50 6.44
C LEU A 234 32.04 16.19 6.77
N ASP A 235 32.26 15.53 7.90
CA ASP A 235 33.58 14.98 8.23
C ASP A 235 33.93 13.74 7.37
N CYS A 236 35.14 13.20 7.54
CA CYS A 236 35.60 12.07 6.73
C CYS A 236 34.79 10.79 6.95
N GLU A 237 34.32 10.52 8.17
CA GLU A 237 33.57 9.31 8.50
C GLU A 237 32.13 9.42 8.01
N GLU A 238 31.50 10.57 8.24
CA GLU A 238 30.16 10.90 7.75
C GLU A 238 30.07 10.85 6.21
N LYS A 239 31.12 11.32 5.52
CA LYS A 239 31.24 11.17 4.05
C LYS A 239 31.23 9.70 3.65
N ASP A 240 32.01 8.87 4.34
CA ASP A 240 32.08 7.43 4.06
C ASP A 240 30.72 6.74 4.34
N ILE A 241 30.03 7.09 5.42
CA ILE A 241 28.67 6.59 5.74
C ILE A 241 27.67 7.01 4.66
N PHE A 242 27.67 8.29 4.26
CA PHE A 242 26.79 8.79 3.20
C PHE A 242 27.00 8.02 1.89
N LEU A 243 28.26 7.79 1.50
CA LEU A 243 28.58 7.05 0.28
C LEU A 243 28.18 5.58 0.35
N ASP A 244 28.35 4.91 1.51
CA ASP A 244 27.86 3.54 1.68
C ASP A 244 26.34 3.48 1.60
N ILE A 245 25.61 4.42 2.21
CA ILE A 245 24.15 4.49 2.08
C ILE A 245 23.73 4.69 0.63
N ALA A 246 24.34 5.65 -0.07
CA ALA A 246 24.04 5.94 -1.47
C ALA A 246 24.30 4.73 -2.39
N CYS A 247 25.37 3.98 -2.14
CA CYS A 247 25.76 2.84 -2.98
C CYS A 247 24.99 1.55 -2.64
N PHE A 248 24.67 1.32 -1.36
CA PHE A 248 24.29 -0.03 -0.89
C PHE A 248 23.02 -0.09 -0.02
N PHE A 249 22.68 0.98 0.71
CA PHE A 249 21.68 0.88 1.79
C PHE A 249 20.45 1.78 1.63
N LYS A 250 20.26 2.41 0.47
CA LYS A 250 19.00 3.10 0.16
C LYS A 250 17.85 2.10 0.15
N GLY A 251 16.81 2.38 0.93
CA GLY A 251 15.61 1.56 1.09
C GLY A 251 15.73 0.45 2.13
N GLU A 252 16.90 0.27 2.75
CA GLU A 252 17.13 -0.76 3.76
C GLU A 252 16.64 -0.31 5.15
N ASN A 253 16.36 -1.28 6.02
CA ASN A 253 15.91 -1.02 7.39
C ASN A 253 16.98 -0.27 8.22
N ARG A 254 16.58 0.76 8.97
CA ARG A 254 17.48 1.63 9.75
C ARG A 254 18.31 0.87 10.78
N ASP A 255 17.71 -0.07 11.51
CA ASP A 255 18.41 -0.81 12.56
C ASP A 255 19.46 -1.75 11.96
N TYR A 256 19.12 -2.36 10.81
CA TYR A 256 20.07 -3.14 10.00
C TYR A 256 21.25 -2.29 9.52
N VAL A 257 20.98 -1.11 8.93
CA VAL A 257 22.05 -0.20 8.48
C VAL A 257 22.91 0.27 9.65
N THR A 258 22.29 0.69 10.76
CA THR A 258 23.01 1.19 11.94
C THR A 258 23.97 0.13 12.49
N ARG A 259 23.50 -1.12 12.65
CA ARG A 259 24.34 -2.23 13.13
C ARG A 259 25.56 -2.48 12.24
N ILE A 260 25.37 -2.40 10.92
CA ILE A 260 26.43 -2.58 9.93
C ILE A 260 27.41 -1.41 9.93
N MET A 261 26.91 -0.18 10.08
CA MET A 261 27.74 1.03 10.17
C MET A 261 28.55 1.05 11.47
N ASP A 262 27.95 0.71 12.61
CA ASP A 262 28.62 0.60 13.92
C ASP A 262 29.81 -0.37 13.88
N ALA A 263 29.74 -1.41 13.05
CA ALA A 263 30.84 -2.36 12.84
C ALA A 263 32.03 -1.75 12.08
N CYS A 264 31.78 -0.69 11.31
CA CYS A 264 32.70 -0.16 10.32
C CYS A 264 33.26 1.22 10.67
N TYR A 265 32.53 1.96 11.51
CA TYR A 265 32.71 3.38 11.83
C TYR A 265 32.50 3.58 13.33
N VAL A 266 33.32 4.44 13.95
CA VAL A 266 33.31 4.62 15.42
C VAL A 266 32.10 5.44 15.87
N SER A 267 31.64 6.35 15.02
CA SER A 267 30.58 7.32 15.28
C SER A 267 29.37 7.14 14.37
N ALA A 268 29.10 5.90 13.95
CA ALA A 268 28.03 5.55 13.02
C ALA A 268 26.65 6.09 13.41
N HIS A 269 26.24 5.90 14.67
CA HIS A 269 24.96 6.43 15.16
C HIS A 269 24.86 7.96 15.00
N SER A 270 25.85 8.71 15.52
CA SER A 270 25.88 10.18 15.38
C SER A 270 26.03 10.62 13.92
N GLY A 271 26.76 9.86 13.10
CA GLY A 271 26.91 10.15 11.68
C GLY A 271 25.59 10.02 10.93
N ILE A 272 24.81 8.95 11.17
CA ILE A 272 23.47 8.78 10.59
C ILE A 272 22.54 9.91 11.03
N GLU A 273 22.52 10.26 12.32
CA GLU A 273 21.71 11.38 12.83
C GLU A 273 22.10 12.71 12.19
N ASN A 274 23.41 13.01 12.05
CA ASN A 274 23.84 14.24 11.40
C ASN A 274 23.50 14.27 9.90
N LEU A 275 23.51 13.13 9.20
CA LEU A 275 23.01 13.04 7.82
C LEU A 275 21.51 13.33 7.73
N ILE A 276 20.72 12.86 8.71
CA ILE A 276 19.28 13.17 8.82
C ILE A 276 19.12 14.67 9.05
N ASP A 277 19.78 15.24 10.06
CA ASP A 277 19.69 16.65 10.41
C ASP A 277 20.11 17.57 9.25
N ARG A 278 21.03 17.12 8.39
CA ARG A 278 21.46 17.86 7.20
C ARG A 278 20.56 17.65 5.97
N SER A 279 19.44 16.96 6.14
CA SER A 279 18.51 16.56 5.06
C SER A 279 19.19 15.84 3.89
N LEU A 280 20.23 15.04 4.18
CA LEU A 280 20.92 14.22 3.18
C LEU A 280 20.29 12.84 3.06
N ILE A 281 19.69 12.35 4.15
CA ILE A 281 18.86 11.15 4.20
C ILE A 281 17.65 11.45 5.09
N TYR A 282 16.63 10.59 5.04
CA TYR A 282 15.48 10.64 5.95
C TYR A 282 15.01 9.22 6.27
N VAL A 283 14.22 9.06 7.33
CA VAL A 283 13.68 7.76 7.74
C VAL A 283 12.18 7.75 7.49
N SER A 284 11.71 6.81 6.66
CA SER A 284 10.28 6.58 6.42
C SER A 284 9.97 5.13 6.77
N GLN A 285 8.96 4.89 7.61
CA GLN A 285 8.55 3.53 8.02
C GLN A 285 9.73 2.64 8.48
N ASN A 286 10.68 3.21 9.25
CA ASN A 286 11.92 2.55 9.69
C ASN A 286 12.90 2.13 8.57
N GLN A 287 12.80 2.72 7.37
CA GLN A 287 13.74 2.53 6.27
C GLN A 287 14.53 3.81 6.00
N ILE A 288 15.82 3.65 5.69
CA ILE A 288 16.69 4.75 5.26
C ILE A 288 16.34 5.11 3.82
N ALA A 289 15.88 6.33 3.60
CA ALA A 289 15.59 6.87 2.28
C ALA A 289 16.55 8.02 1.94
N MET A 290 16.84 8.15 0.64
CA MET A 290 17.69 9.19 0.09
C MET A 290 17.12 9.62 -1.26
N HIS A 291 17.08 10.94 -1.49
CA HIS A 291 16.65 11.50 -2.76
C HIS A 291 17.56 11.04 -3.91
N ASP A 292 16.99 10.71 -5.07
CA ASP A 292 17.72 10.23 -6.25
C ASP A 292 18.87 11.14 -6.68
N LEU A 293 18.71 12.46 -6.61
CA LEU A 293 19.78 13.41 -6.93
C LEU A 293 20.96 13.35 -5.95
N LEU A 294 20.70 13.09 -4.66
CA LEU A 294 21.76 12.89 -3.66
C LEU A 294 22.47 11.56 -3.87
N GLN A 295 21.71 10.51 -4.20
CA GLN A 295 22.28 9.20 -4.53
C GLN A 295 23.19 9.29 -5.76
N GLN A 296 22.72 9.94 -6.83
CA GLN A 296 23.49 10.20 -8.04
C GLN A 296 24.75 11.04 -7.77
N MET A 297 24.68 12.02 -6.88
CA MET A 297 25.84 12.79 -6.43
C MET A 297 26.85 11.87 -5.72
N GLY A 298 26.39 11.02 -4.79
CA GLY A 298 27.25 10.04 -4.12
C GLY A 298 27.94 9.08 -5.10
N TRP A 299 27.21 8.56 -6.09
CA TRP A 299 27.79 7.73 -7.16
C TRP A 299 28.87 8.48 -7.95
N ASN A 300 28.64 9.76 -8.27
CA ASN A 300 29.61 10.58 -8.99
C ASN A 300 30.88 10.82 -8.19
N VAL A 301 30.77 11.06 -6.88
CA VAL A 301 31.92 11.20 -5.97
C VAL A 301 32.79 9.95 -6.04
N VAL A 302 32.21 8.75 -5.98
CA VAL A 302 32.99 7.50 -6.08
C VAL A 302 33.55 7.29 -7.49
N CYS A 303 32.78 7.58 -8.54
CA CYS A 303 33.26 7.46 -9.91
C CYS A 303 34.47 8.39 -10.21
N LYS A 304 34.56 9.55 -9.54
CA LYS A 304 35.69 10.48 -9.66
C LYS A 304 36.99 9.98 -9.03
N GLU A 305 36.93 9.04 -8.09
CA GLU A 305 38.15 8.42 -7.54
C GLU A 305 38.97 7.74 -8.64
N SER A 306 38.29 7.13 -9.61
CA SER A 306 38.89 6.52 -10.79
C SER A 306 37.86 6.42 -11.93
N PRO A 307 37.83 7.40 -12.85
CA PRO A 307 36.82 7.45 -13.91
C PRO A 307 36.91 6.27 -14.89
N LEU A 308 38.14 5.88 -15.27
CA LEU A 308 38.40 4.88 -16.32
C LEU A 308 38.67 3.48 -15.78
N GLU A 309 39.05 3.33 -14.51
CA GLU A 309 39.42 2.04 -13.93
C GLU A 309 38.54 1.73 -12.70
N PRO A 310 37.37 1.08 -12.87
CA PRO A 310 36.48 0.71 -11.76
C PRO A 310 37.20 -0.04 -10.65
N LYS A 311 38.12 -0.95 -11.01
CA LYS A 311 38.96 -1.73 -10.09
C LYS A 311 39.71 -0.93 -9.01
N ARG A 312 39.93 0.38 -9.21
CA ARG A 312 40.64 1.27 -8.27
C ARG A 312 39.73 2.04 -7.33
N ARG A 313 38.41 2.04 -7.58
CA ARG A 313 37.41 2.73 -6.76
C ARG A 313 37.28 2.05 -5.38
N SER A 314 36.84 2.81 -4.39
CA SER A 314 36.61 2.36 -3.02
C SER A 314 35.34 1.52 -2.88
N ARG A 315 34.34 1.72 -3.74
CA ARG A 315 33.05 1.03 -3.73
C ARG A 315 32.67 0.59 -5.13
N LEU A 316 32.11 -0.61 -5.24
CA LEU A 316 31.58 -1.16 -6.49
C LEU A 316 30.16 -1.68 -6.28
N TRP A 317 29.22 -1.21 -7.11
CA TRP A 317 27.80 -1.60 -7.08
C TRP A 317 27.21 -1.85 -8.48
N ILE A 318 28.00 -1.64 -9.53
CA ILE A 318 27.62 -1.94 -10.91
C ILE A 318 28.03 -3.39 -11.19
N SER A 319 27.07 -4.26 -11.50
CA SER A 319 27.32 -5.70 -11.67
C SER A 319 28.38 -6.02 -12.73
N ASP A 320 28.37 -5.31 -13.86
CA ASP A 320 29.35 -5.53 -14.95
C ASP A 320 30.77 -5.14 -14.53
N ASP A 321 30.93 -3.98 -13.88
CA ASP A 321 32.23 -3.54 -13.34
C ASP A 321 32.78 -4.57 -12.33
N ILE A 322 31.91 -5.17 -11.51
CA ILE A 322 32.29 -6.18 -10.52
C ILE A 322 32.67 -7.49 -11.21
N TYR A 323 31.91 -7.90 -12.23
CA TYR A 323 32.20 -9.08 -13.03
C TYR A 323 33.62 -9.02 -13.60
N ASP A 324 33.98 -7.90 -14.24
CA ASP A 324 35.31 -7.68 -14.83
C ASP A 324 36.42 -7.67 -13.77
N VAL A 325 36.18 -7.02 -12.62
CA VAL A 325 37.13 -6.99 -11.50
C VAL A 325 37.42 -8.37 -10.93
N LEU A 326 36.38 -9.21 -10.82
CA LEU A 326 36.47 -10.55 -10.25
C LEU A 326 37.09 -11.54 -11.23
N ILE A 327 36.69 -11.55 -12.51
CA ILE A 327 37.20 -12.49 -13.51
C ILE A 327 38.70 -12.27 -13.80
N GLU A 328 39.15 -11.01 -13.81
CA GLU A 328 40.55 -10.65 -14.05
C GLU A 328 41.41 -10.69 -12.77
N ASN A 329 40.82 -10.86 -11.57
CA ASN A 329 41.50 -10.74 -10.27
C ASN A 329 42.27 -9.41 -10.11
N THR A 330 41.64 -8.31 -10.54
CA THR A 330 42.27 -6.98 -10.60
C THR A 330 41.84 -6.04 -9.47
N GLY A 331 41.04 -6.53 -8.51
CA GLY A 331 40.57 -5.75 -7.36
C GLY A 331 41.72 -5.06 -6.59
N ALA A 332 41.59 -3.75 -6.41
CA ALA A 332 42.60 -2.97 -5.70
C ALA A 332 42.55 -3.17 -4.18
N LYS A 333 43.68 -2.90 -3.52
CA LYS A 333 43.79 -2.86 -2.06
C LYS A 333 42.91 -1.76 -1.42
N THR A 334 42.49 -0.76 -2.19
CA THR A 334 41.65 0.36 -1.74
C THR A 334 40.16 0.03 -1.66
N LEU A 335 39.73 -1.08 -2.29
CA LEU A 335 38.33 -1.48 -2.33
C LEU A 335 37.83 -1.83 -0.91
N LYS A 336 36.79 -1.13 -0.46
CA LYS A 336 36.15 -1.27 0.85
C LYS A 336 34.83 -2.04 0.77
N SER A 337 34.10 -1.91 -0.33
CA SER A 337 32.72 -2.43 -0.42
C SER A 337 32.39 -2.95 -1.82
N MET A 338 31.70 -4.09 -1.90
CA MET A 338 31.25 -4.70 -3.15
C MET A 338 29.82 -5.26 -3.01
N LEU A 339 28.93 -4.83 -3.91
CA LEU A 339 27.54 -5.29 -4.01
C LEU A 339 27.26 -5.84 -5.41
N LEU A 340 27.07 -7.14 -5.52
CA LEU A 340 26.79 -7.81 -6.78
C LEU A 340 25.37 -8.37 -6.78
N ASP A 341 24.53 -7.82 -7.66
CA ASP A 341 23.29 -8.48 -8.07
C ASP A 341 23.64 -9.55 -9.11
N MET A 342 23.68 -10.80 -8.67
CA MET A 342 24.03 -11.96 -9.49
C MET A 342 22.98 -12.22 -10.57
N SER A 343 21.74 -11.74 -10.42
CA SER A 343 20.71 -11.88 -11.45
C SER A 343 21.06 -11.15 -12.75
N ARG A 344 21.96 -10.15 -12.69
CA ARG A 344 22.35 -9.31 -13.84
C ARG A 344 23.56 -9.81 -14.62
N ILE A 345 24.34 -10.73 -14.08
CA ILE A 345 25.54 -11.26 -14.74
C ILE A 345 25.30 -12.62 -15.41
N SER A 346 26.18 -13.02 -16.32
CA SER A 346 26.31 -14.41 -16.75
C SER A 346 27.01 -15.26 -15.68
N GLU A 347 27.08 -16.57 -15.90
CA GLU A 347 27.89 -17.45 -15.03
C GLU A 347 29.33 -16.94 -14.92
N LEU A 348 29.84 -16.88 -13.69
CA LEU A 348 31.14 -16.32 -13.33
C LEU A 348 31.96 -17.38 -12.60
N GLU A 349 33.02 -17.85 -13.23
CA GLU A 349 33.99 -18.75 -12.61
C GLU A 349 35.09 -17.95 -11.89
N LEU A 350 35.17 -18.08 -10.57
CA LEU A 350 36.15 -17.39 -9.76
C LEU A 350 37.41 -18.25 -9.54
N LYS A 351 38.58 -17.62 -9.66
CA LYS A 351 39.85 -18.25 -9.30
C LYS A 351 40.03 -18.27 -7.78
N PRO A 352 40.78 -19.25 -7.21
CA PRO A 352 40.98 -19.33 -5.76
C PRO A 352 41.52 -18.06 -5.11
N GLU A 353 42.29 -17.25 -5.84
CA GLU A 353 42.92 -16.02 -5.34
C GLU A 353 42.08 -14.74 -5.49
N ALA A 354 40.83 -14.82 -5.96
CA ALA A 354 40.02 -13.67 -6.36
C ALA A 354 39.99 -12.51 -5.34
N PHE A 355 39.89 -12.84 -4.05
CA PHE A 355 39.78 -11.84 -2.97
C PHE A 355 41.11 -11.52 -2.27
N VAL A 356 42.21 -12.20 -2.60
CA VAL A 356 43.49 -12.11 -1.85
C VAL A 356 44.11 -10.70 -1.89
N LYS A 357 43.86 -9.94 -2.96
CA LYS A 357 44.36 -8.56 -3.13
C LYS A 357 43.49 -7.51 -2.42
N MET A 358 42.23 -7.81 -2.13
CA MET A 358 41.21 -6.87 -1.63
C MET A 358 41.27 -6.75 -0.09
N ARG A 359 42.45 -6.46 0.46
CA ARG A 359 42.71 -6.56 1.92
C ARG A 359 41.94 -5.57 2.81
N LYS A 360 41.36 -4.51 2.24
CA LYS A 360 40.56 -3.52 2.99
C LYS A 360 39.05 -3.70 2.82
N LEU A 361 38.62 -4.80 2.21
CA LEU A 361 37.21 -5.08 1.97
C LEU A 361 36.51 -5.34 3.31
N LYS A 362 35.57 -4.47 3.65
CA LYS A 362 34.72 -4.54 4.85
C LYS A 362 33.33 -5.12 4.54
N PHE A 363 32.82 -4.86 3.33
CA PHE A 363 31.47 -5.25 2.93
C PHE A 363 31.49 -6.06 1.64
N LEU A 364 30.91 -7.25 1.69
CA LEU A 364 30.67 -8.11 0.52
C LEU A 364 29.22 -8.58 0.55
N LYS A 365 28.43 -8.20 -0.46
CA LYS A 365 27.02 -8.60 -0.61
C LYS A 365 26.76 -9.13 -2.01
N PHE A 366 26.64 -10.45 -2.14
CA PHE A 366 26.23 -11.13 -3.37
C PHE A 366 24.82 -11.69 -3.17
N TYR A 367 23.88 -11.22 -4.00
CA TYR A 367 22.46 -11.54 -3.85
C TYR A 367 21.77 -11.69 -5.21
N HIS A 368 20.55 -12.21 -5.23
CA HIS A 368 19.72 -12.31 -6.43
C HIS A 368 18.51 -11.38 -6.33
N SER A 369 18.34 -10.46 -7.28
CA SER A 369 17.06 -9.72 -7.41
C SER A 369 15.93 -10.58 -7.98
N CYS A 370 16.27 -11.64 -8.74
CA CYS A 370 15.34 -12.66 -9.21
C CYS A 370 16.04 -14.02 -9.39
N GLY A 371 15.35 -15.10 -8.97
CA GLY A 371 15.87 -16.48 -8.97
C GLY A 371 16.65 -16.87 -7.71
N THR A 372 17.06 -18.14 -7.61
CA THR A 372 17.73 -18.70 -6.40
C THR A 372 19.00 -19.49 -6.70
N ASN A 373 19.40 -19.63 -7.97
CA ASN A 373 20.56 -20.43 -8.35
C ASN A 373 21.79 -19.54 -8.45
N SER A 374 22.84 -19.87 -7.68
CA SER A 374 24.11 -19.17 -7.78
C SER A 374 24.66 -19.25 -9.20
N LYS A 375 25.01 -18.09 -9.75
CA LYS A 375 25.76 -17.98 -11.01
C LYS A 375 27.27 -17.99 -10.80
N ILE A 376 27.74 -18.00 -9.55
CA ILE A 376 29.16 -18.01 -9.24
C ILE A 376 29.64 -19.45 -9.05
N LEU A 377 30.63 -19.84 -9.85
CA LEU A 377 31.25 -21.17 -9.85
C LEU A 377 32.64 -21.11 -9.22
N LEU A 378 32.93 -22.07 -8.35
CA LEU A 378 34.21 -22.19 -7.63
C LEU A 378 34.77 -23.62 -7.75
N PRO A 379 35.12 -24.10 -8.96
CA PRO A 379 35.52 -25.49 -9.19
C PRO A 379 36.82 -25.86 -8.45
N HIS A 380 37.69 -24.90 -8.21
CA HIS A 380 38.95 -25.06 -7.48
C HIS A 380 38.89 -24.58 -6.03
N GLY A 381 37.70 -24.19 -5.54
CA GLY A 381 37.53 -23.60 -4.21
C GLY A 381 38.05 -22.16 -4.10
N LEU A 382 38.03 -21.63 -2.88
CA LEU A 382 38.56 -20.31 -2.52
C LEU A 382 39.75 -20.46 -1.57
N LEU A 383 40.81 -19.69 -1.80
CA LEU A 383 42.01 -19.73 -0.96
C LEU A 383 41.78 -19.06 0.41
N SER A 384 41.15 -17.88 0.41
CA SER A 384 40.88 -17.07 1.59
C SER A 384 39.88 -15.95 1.27
N LEU A 385 39.17 -15.45 2.28
CA LEU A 385 38.39 -14.22 2.25
C LEU A 385 39.12 -13.14 3.08
N PRO A 386 38.89 -11.84 2.84
CA PRO A 386 39.57 -10.78 3.58
C PRO A 386 39.17 -10.75 5.06
N ASP A 387 40.16 -10.80 5.97
CA ASP A 387 39.93 -10.79 7.43
C ASP A 387 39.37 -9.45 7.96
N GLU A 388 39.38 -8.38 7.15
CA GLU A 388 38.75 -7.09 7.45
C GLU A 388 37.24 -7.06 7.18
N LEU A 389 36.65 -8.16 6.70
CA LEU A 389 35.20 -8.24 6.50
C LEU A 389 34.46 -8.01 7.83
N ARG A 390 33.49 -7.09 7.79
CA ARG A 390 32.53 -6.79 8.86
C ARG A 390 31.16 -7.36 8.50
N TYR A 391 30.83 -7.40 7.22
CA TYR A 391 29.59 -7.95 6.69
C TYR A 391 29.89 -8.86 5.50
N LEU A 392 29.40 -10.09 5.57
CA LEU A 392 29.50 -11.08 4.50
C LEU A 392 28.11 -11.64 4.20
N CYS A 393 27.53 -11.21 3.08
CA CYS A 393 26.34 -11.80 2.49
C CYS A 393 26.71 -12.47 1.18
N TRP A 394 26.45 -13.77 1.08
CA TRP A 394 26.66 -14.55 -0.13
C TRP A 394 25.55 -15.57 -0.30
N GLU A 395 24.47 -15.14 -0.96
CA GLU A 395 23.36 -16.02 -1.29
C GLU A 395 23.80 -17.10 -2.27
N GLY A 396 23.40 -18.35 -2.04
CA GLY A 396 23.76 -19.45 -2.92
C GLY A 396 25.24 -19.83 -2.89
N TYR A 397 25.97 -19.52 -1.81
CA TYR A 397 27.39 -19.84 -1.69
C TYR A 397 27.69 -21.31 -2.08
N PRO A 398 28.58 -21.56 -3.06
CA PRO A 398 28.64 -22.86 -3.74
C PRO A 398 29.51 -23.92 -3.02
N LEU A 399 30.34 -23.52 -2.06
CA LEU A 399 31.25 -24.43 -1.38
C LEU A 399 30.60 -25.03 -0.13
N LYS A 400 31.08 -26.23 0.23
CA LYS A 400 30.59 -26.97 1.40
C LYS A 400 31.02 -26.36 2.74
N THR A 401 32.13 -25.63 2.75
CA THR A 401 32.76 -25.01 3.92
C THR A 401 33.37 -23.66 3.53
N LEU A 402 33.60 -22.77 4.51
CA LEU A 402 34.38 -21.56 4.29
C LEU A 402 35.88 -21.87 4.13
N PRO A 403 36.66 -20.99 3.47
CA PRO A 403 38.10 -21.17 3.31
C PRO A 403 38.82 -21.25 4.64
N THR A 404 39.70 -22.24 4.82
CA THR A 404 40.39 -22.49 6.10
C THR A 404 41.33 -21.37 6.53
N LYS A 405 41.79 -20.53 5.59
CA LYS A 405 42.66 -19.37 5.86
C LYS A 405 41.90 -18.08 6.21
N PHE A 406 40.57 -18.12 6.29
CA PHE A 406 39.76 -16.95 6.66
C PHE A 406 39.54 -16.93 8.17
N HIS A 407 39.86 -15.80 8.81
CA HIS A 407 39.67 -15.60 10.25
C HIS A 407 38.56 -14.56 10.50
N PRO A 408 37.32 -14.99 10.80
CA PRO A 408 36.14 -14.10 10.90
C PRO A 408 36.07 -13.27 12.19
N ARG A 409 37.20 -12.87 12.79
CA ARG A 409 37.23 -12.13 14.07
C ARG A 409 36.50 -10.81 14.01
N ASN A 410 36.59 -10.12 12.87
CA ASN A 410 35.98 -8.81 12.67
C ASN A 410 34.54 -8.89 12.16
N LEU A 411 34.06 -10.09 11.82
CA LEU A 411 32.75 -10.27 11.21
C LEU A 411 31.65 -9.99 12.24
N VAL A 412 30.75 -9.07 11.90
CA VAL A 412 29.59 -8.69 12.73
C VAL A 412 28.32 -9.36 12.23
N GLU A 413 28.19 -9.53 10.93
CA GLU A 413 27.02 -10.18 10.34
C GLU A 413 27.41 -11.11 9.19
N LEU A 414 26.87 -12.33 9.25
CA LEU A 414 27.07 -13.38 8.27
C LEU A 414 25.72 -13.82 7.72
N ASP A 415 25.54 -13.70 6.41
CA ASP A 415 24.41 -14.26 5.67
C ASP A 415 24.91 -15.17 4.55
N MET A 416 24.59 -16.46 4.65
CA MET A 416 24.82 -17.44 3.60
C MET A 416 23.53 -18.21 3.29
N SER A 417 22.45 -17.46 3.09
CA SER A 417 21.17 -18.01 2.68
C SER A 417 21.27 -18.79 1.36
N TYR A 418 20.47 -19.84 1.22
CA TYR A 418 20.44 -20.75 0.05
C TYR A 418 21.77 -21.44 -0.26
N SER A 419 22.72 -21.48 0.67
CA SER A 419 24.05 -22.01 0.40
C SER A 419 24.11 -23.54 0.35
N HIS A 420 25.19 -24.04 -0.26
CA HIS A 420 25.52 -25.46 -0.29
C HIS A 420 26.37 -25.92 0.89
N VAL A 421 26.50 -25.09 1.93
CA VAL A 421 27.31 -25.40 3.10
C VAL A 421 26.76 -26.63 3.83
N GLU A 422 27.66 -27.56 4.15
CA GLU A 422 27.37 -28.71 5.00
C GLU A 422 27.79 -28.43 6.44
N LYS A 423 28.90 -27.69 6.60
CA LYS A 423 29.47 -27.20 7.87
C LYS A 423 30.23 -25.89 7.57
N LEU A 424 30.03 -24.84 8.35
CA LEU A 424 30.68 -23.54 8.08
C LEU A 424 32.22 -23.59 8.20
N TRP A 425 32.73 -24.17 9.28
CA TRP A 425 34.17 -24.29 9.56
C TRP A 425 34.46 -25.52 10.41
N GLU A 426 35.65 -26.11 10.23
CA GLU A 426 36.07 -27.33 10.92
C GLU A 426 36.59 -27.06 12.35
N GLU A 427 37.33 -25.97 12.54
CA GLU A 427 37.98 -25.58 13.80
C GLU A 427 37.19 -24.50 14.56
N LYS A 428 37.50 -24.32 15.84
CA LYS A 428 36.90 -23.26 16.68
C LYS A 428 37.37 -21.88 16.22
N GLN A 429 36.45 -21.11 15.63
CA GLN A 429 36.73 -19.76 15.16
C GLN A 429 36.58 -18.71 16.26
N ASP A 430 37.32 -17.62 16.13
CA ASP A 430 37.13 -16.42 16.96
C ASP A 430 36.01 -15.57 16.36
N LEU A 431 34.84 -15.54 17.02
CA LEU A 431 33.62 -14.91 16.52
C LEU A 431 33.15 -13.79 17.46
N VAL A 432 34.07 -13.20 18.21
CA VAL A 432 33.76 -12.27 19.31
C VAL A 432 32.89 -11.09 18.86
N ASN A 433 33.01 -10.62 17.62
CA ASN A 433 32.22 -9.48 17.11
C ASN A 433 30.91 -9.89 16.42
N LEU A 434 30.68 -11.19 16.19
CA LEU A 434 29.52 -11.67 15.45
C LEU A 434 28.24 -11.45 16.25
N LYS A 435 27.30 -10.70 15.69
CA LYS A 435 25.98 -10.39 16.25
C LYS A 435 24.86 -11.13 15.54
N VAL A 436 24.96 -11.33 14.23
CA VAL A 436 23.90 -11.95 13.42
C VAL A 436 24.48 -13.05 12.55
N MET A 437 23.85 -14.22 12.58
CA MET A 437 24.16 -15.34 11.69
C MET A 437 22.87 -15.85 11.02
N THR A 438 22.86 -15.82 9.69
CA THR A 438 21.74 -16.28 8.85
C THR A 438 22.23 -17.34 7.88
N LEU A 439 21.64 -18.53 7.94
CA LEU A 439 21.90 -19.67 7.03
C LEU A 439 20.59 -20.20 6.44
N ASN A 440 19.59 -19.35 6.25
CA ASN A 440 18.28 -19.74 5.78
C ASN A 440 18.36 -20.54 4.46
N HIS A 441 17.50 -21.53 4.28
CA HIS A 441 17.43 -22.40 3.11
C HIS A 441 18.73 -23.16 2.78
N SER A 442 19.67 -23.27 3.72
CA SER A 442 20.88 -24.09 3.56
C SER A 442 20.55 -25.57 3.74
N LYS A 443 19.88 -26.16 2.73
CA LYS A 443 19.32 -27.54 2.78
C LYS A 443 20.37 -28.64 2.97
N ASN A 444 21.65 -28.33 2.77
CA ASN A 444 22.76 -29.26 2.98
C ASN A 444 23.37 -29.18 4.38
N LEU A 445 23.00 -28.18 5.19
CA LEU A 445 23.56 -27.97 6.52
C LEU A 445 23.16 -29.13 7.43
N VAL A 446 24.14 -29.90 7.89
CA VAL A 446 23.90 -31.07 8.77
C VAL A 446 24.10 -30.70 10.24
N LYS A 447 25.08 -29.84 10.51
CA LYS A 447 25.47 -29.46 11.87
C LYS A 447 26.03 -28.03 11.89
N ILE A 448 25.77 -27.34 13.00
CA ILE A 448 26.38 -26.04 13.30
C ILE A 448 27.64 -26.25 14.13
N ALA A 449 28.70 -25.53 13.77
CA ALA A 449 29.97 -25.55 14.49
C ALA A 449 29.85 -24.93 15.89
N ASP A 450 30.85 -25.14 16.74
CA ASP A 450 30.87 -24.59 18.10
C ASP A 450 30.79 -23.05 18.08
N LEU A 451 29.77 -22.49 18.76
CA LEU A 451 29.52 -21.05 18.85
C LEU A 451 29.96 -20.46 20.19
N SER A 452 30.68 -21.19 21.04
CA SER A 452 31.10 -20.74 22.38
C SER A 452 31.88 -19.42 22.41
N ARG A 453 32.58 -19.07 21.31
CA ARG A 453 33.33 -17.81 21.17
C ARG A 453 32.51 -16.67 20.54
N ALA A 454 31.28 -16.92 20.12
CA ALA A 454 30.37 -15.92 19.57
C ALA A 454 29.59 -15.22 20.70
N THR A 455 30.31 -14.66 21.68
CA THR A 455 29.73 -14.13 22.92
C THR A 455 28.82 -12.91 22.72
N ASN A 456 28.93 -12.25 21.56
CA ASN A 456 28.08 -11.13 21.17
C ASN A 456 26.94 -11.51 20.21
N LEU A 457 26.69 -12.81 19.97
CA LEU A 457 25.64 -13.25 19.06
C LEU A 457 24.26 -12.91 19.63
N GLU A 458 23.50 -12.11 18.89
CA GLU A 458 22.18 -11.62 19.23
C GLU A 458 21.09 -12.40 18.47
N ASN A 459 21.32 -12.75 17.19
CA ASN A 459 20.34 -13.41 16.32
C ASN A 459 20.93 -14.61 15.57
N LEU A 460 20.24 -15.74 15.59
CA LEU A 460 20.58 -16.95 14.82
C LEU A 460 19.37 -17.42 14.00
N ASN A 461 19.47 -17.33 12.67
CA ASN A 461 18.42 -17.69 11.72
C ASN A 461 18.83 -18.89 10.85
N LEU A 462 18.04 -19.95 10.90
CA LEU A 462 18.32 -21.26 10.29
C LEU A 462 17.08 -21.82 9.58
N VAL A 463 16.24 -20.93 9.05
CA VAL A 463 14.95 -21.29 8.44
C VAL A 463 15.18 -22.29 7.30
N ASN A 464 14.38 -23.35 7.21
CA ASN A 464 14.41 -24.33 6.12
C ASN A 464 15.79 -25.01 5.92
N CYS A 465 16.51 -25.25 7.02
CA CYS A 465 17.70 -26.11 7.04
C CYS A 465 17.26 -27.57 7.24
N THR A 466 16.74 -28.19 6.17
CA THR A 466 16.02 -29.47 6.28
C THR A 466 16.87 -30.66 6.73
N LYS A 467 18.21 -30.66 6.53
CA LYS A 467 19.11 -31.72 6.99
C LYS A 467 19.70 -31.49 8.39
N LEU A 468 19.37 -30.38 9.05
CA LEU A 468 19.90 -30.05 10.37
C LEU A 468 19.36 -31.03 11.41
N LEU A 469 20.27 -31.75 12.10
CA LEU A 469 19.89 -32.79 13.05
C LEU A 469 19.84 -32.30 14.50
N GLU A 470 20.82 -31.48 14.88
CA GLU A 470 21.03 -30.98 16.25
C GLU A 470 21.73 -29.63 16.25
N LEU A 471 21.58 -28.91 17.36
CA LEU A 471 22.30 -27.67 17.65
C LEU A 471 23.39 -27.90 18.70
N PRO A 472 24.49 -27.12 18.68
CA PRO A 472 25.56 -27.27 19.66
C PRO A 472 25.10 -26.85 21.06
N SER A 473 25.54 -27.58 22.09
CA SER A 473 25.24 -27.27 23.50
C SER A 473 25.82 -25.92 23.94
N SER A 474 26.78 -25.35 23.20
CA SER A 474 27.34 -24.03 23.44
C SER A 474 26.29 -22.90 23.41
N LEU A 475 25.16 -23.10 22.73
CA LEU A 475 24.07 -22.10 22.67
C LEU A 475 23.55 -21.69 24.05
N GLN A 476 23.61 -22.59 25.05
CA GLN A 476 23.17 -22.29 26.41
C GLN A 476 23.99 -21.19 27.10
N HIS A 477 25.19 -20.87 26.59
CA HIS A 477 26.10 -19.88 27.17
C HIS A 477 26.09 -18.54 26.41
N LEU A 478 25.24 -18.40 25.39
CA LEU A 478 25.13 -17.17 24.61
C LEU A 478 24.22 -16.17 25.33
N GLU A 479 24.81 -15.44 26.28
CA GLU A 479 24.08 -14.51 27.16
C GLU A 479 23.43 -13.34 26.41
N LYS A 480 23.84 -13.03 25.17
CA LYS A 480 23.24 -11.96 24.35
C LYS A 480 22.26 -12.46 23.29
N LEU A 481 22.06 -13.77 23.15
CA LEU A 481 21.16 -14.32 22.14
C LEU A 481 19.71 -13.95 22.50
N THR A 482 19.06 -13.19 21.63
CA THR A 482 17.69 -12.69 21.79
C THR A 482 16.70 -13.43 20.88
N HIS A 483 17.12 -13.80 19.66
CA HIS A 483 16.27 -14.48 18.69
C HIS A 483 16.92 -15.75 18.14
N LEU A 484 16.19 -16.86 18.19
CA LEU A 484 16.56 -18.14 17.57
C LEU A 484 15.43 -18.62 16.66
N ASN A 485 15.70 -18.74 15.36
CA ASN A 485 14.72 -19.17 14.37
C ASN A 485 15.18 -20.44 13.62
N LEU A 486 14.41 -21.50 13.75
CA LEU A 486 14.63 -22.84 13.21
C LEU A 486 13.42 -23.32 12.40
N ARG A 487 12.57 -22.40 11.93
CA ARG A 487 11.37 -22.74 11.17
C ARG A 487 11.69 -23.68 10.00
N LEU A 488 10.86 -24.69 9.72
CA LEU A 488 11.04 -25.66 8.62
C LEU A 488 12.33 -26.52 8.73
N CYS A 489 12.88 -26.70 9.93
CA CYS A 489 13.96 -27.67 10.18
C CYS A 489 13.38 -29.09 10.39
N GLU A 490 12.92 -29.71 9.31
CA GLU A 490 12.16 -30.98 9.33
C GLU A 490 12.90 -32.17 9.97
N ASN A 491 14.24 -32.20 10.00
CA ASN A 491 15.01 -33.28 10.63
C ASN A 491 15.55 -32.94 12.04
N LEU A 492 15.15 -31.81 12.63
CA LEU A 492 15.57 -31.43 13.97
C LEU A 492 14.86 -32.30 15.01
N ARG A 493 15.62 -33.11 15.76
CA ARG A 493 15.05 -34.09 16.70
C ARG A 493 14.89 -33.59 18.12
N PHE A 494 15.85 -32.80 18.58
CA PHE A 494 15.88 -32.24 19.93
C PHE A 494 16.65 -30.92 19.95
N LEU A 495 16.35 -30.08 20.93
CA LEU A 495 17.11 -28.87 21.22
C LEU A 495 18.03 -29.09 22.43
N PRO A 496 19.20 -28.42 22.48
CA PRO A 496 19.95 -28.31 23.72
C PRO A 496 19.13 -27.53 24.76
N SER A 497 19.43 -27.71 26.04
CA SER A 497 18.75 -26.99 27.11
C SER A 497 19.14 -25.50 27.08
N LEU A 498 18.16 -24.62 26.86
CA LEU A 498 18.33 -23.17 26.67
C LEU A 498 17.95 -22.35 27.91
N TYR A 499 17.71 -22.99 29.06
CA TYR A 499 17.37 -22.29 30.32
C TYR A 499 18.40 -21.24 30.77
N LYS A 500 19.67 -21.39 30.37
CA LYS A 500 20.76 -20.43 30.66
C LYS A 500 20.88 -19.28 29.66
N ALA A 501 20.18 -19.34 28.52
CA ALA A 501 20.14 -18.25 27.55
C ALA A 501 19.21 -17.14 28.07
N THR A 502 19.69 -16.37 29.06
CA THR A 502 18.85 -15.43 29.82
C THR A 502 18.29 -14.28 28.99
N SER A 503 18.92 -13.91 27.87
CA SER A 503 18.43 -12.85 26.99
C SER A 503 17.49 -13.33 25.88
N LEU A 504 17.22 -14.64 25.78
CA LEU A 504 16.39 -15.19 24.71
C LEU A 504 14.93 -14.75 24.90
N THR A 505 14.44 -13.93 23.97
CA THR A 505 13.07 -13.41 23.97
C THR A 505 12.18 -14.13 22.98
N THR A 506 12.72 -14.59 21.85
CA THR A 506 11.94 -15.20 20.76
C THR A 506 12.57 -16.52 20.32
N LEU A 507 11.77 -17.60 20.34
CA LEU A 507 12.14 -18.92 19.84
C LEU A 507 11.11 -19.41 18.80
N ILE A 508 11.57 -19.65 17.58
CA ILE A 508 10.74 -20.11 16.47
C ILE A 508 11.16 -21.52 16.05
N LEU A 509 10.25 -22.49 16.20
CA LEU A 509 10.41 -23.91 15.87
C LEU A 509 9.29 -24.41 14.95
N SER A 510 8.55 -23.49 14.32
CA SER A 510 7.45 -23.81 13.41
C SER A 510 7.88 -24.81 12.33
N ASP A 511 7.02 -25.74 11.97
CA ASP A 511 7.23 -26.76 10.95
C ASP A 511 8.45 -27.69 11.21
N CYS A 512 8.90 -27.82 12.46
CA CYS A 512 9.87 -28.85 12.87
C CYS A 512 9.15 -30.20 13.10
N SER A 513 8.77 -30.85 12.00
CA SER A 513 7.79 -31.94 11.95
C SER A 513 8.13 -33.22 12.75
N ILE A 514 9.40 -33.44 13.12
CA ILE A 514 9.81 -34.59 13.95
C ILE A 514 10.19 -34.21 15.39
N LEU A 515 10.16 -32.92 15.74
CA LEU A 515 10.43 -32.45 17.09
C LEU A 515 9.28 -32.88 18.01
N PHE A 516 9.55 -33.85 18.88
CA PHE A 516 8.52 -34.48 19.73
C PHE A 516 8.57 -34.02 21.20
N SER A 517 9.67 -33.42 21.64
CA SER A 517 9.86 -32.92 23.01
C SER A 517 9.71 -31.40 23.08
N PHE A 518 9.00 -30.91 24.10
CA PHE A 518 8.92 -29.49 24.39
C PHE A 518 10.30 -28.91 24.79
N PRO A 519 10.69 -27.71 24.33
CA PRO A 519 12.01 -27.15 24.60
C PRO A 519 12.19 -26.67 26.05
N GLU A 520 13.34 -26.94 26.65
CA GLU A 520 13.74 -26.36 27.94
C GLU A 520 14.31 -24.96 27.73
N VAL A 521 13.57 -23.93 28.13
CA VAL A 521 13.87 -22.51 27.82
C VAL A 521 13.94 -21.63 29.07
N SER A 522 14.54 -20.45 28.91
CA SER A 522 14.66 -19.43 29.97
C SER A 522 13.30 -18.79 30.30
N SER A 523 13.14 -18.34 31.56
CA SER A 523 11.94 -17.65 32.04
C SER A 523 11.68 -16.27 31.43
N ASN A 524 12.68 -15.71 30.73
CA ASN A 524 12.58 -14.40 30.07
C ASN A 524 12.00 -14.50 28.64
N LEU A 525 11.67 -15.70 28.17
CA LEU A 525 11.09 -15.91 26.84
C LEU A 525 9.73 -15.19 26.74
N ARG A 526 9.55 -14.45 25.66
CA ARG A 526 8.33 -13.68 25.34
C ARG A 526 7.51 -14.31 24.24
N GLU A 527 8.16 -14.91 23.24
CA GLU A 527 7.50 -15.48 22.06
C GLU A 527 7.99 -16.90 21.82
N LEU A 528 7.05 -17.84 21.74
CA LEU A 528 7.31 -19.24 21.47
C LEU A 528 6.39 -19.77 20.37
N HIS A 529 6.99 -20.12 19.24
CA HIS A 529 6.31 -20.64 18.05
C HIS A 529 6.68 -22.11 17.85
N LEU A 530 5.68 -22.99 17.93
CA LEU A 530 5.80 -24.45 17.85
C LEU A 530 4.83 -25.03 16.81
N GLU A 531 4.38 -24.23 15.84
CA GLU A 531 3.40 -24.68 14.85
C GLU A 531 3.91 -25.91 14.07
N GLY A 532 3.05 -26.84 13.68
CA GLY A 532 3.42 -28.01 12.87
C GLY A 532 4.46 -28.96 13.49
N THR A 533 4.68 -28.90 14.81
CA THR A 533 5.59 -29.80 15.52
C THR A 533 4.92 -31.12 15.94
N ALA A 534 5.71 -32.14 16.23
CA ALA A 534 5.24 -33.45 16.70
C ALA A 534 5.14 -33.55 18.25
N ILE A 535 5.08 -32.40 18.94
CA ILE A 535 5.05 -32.35 20.41
C ILE A 535 3.80 -33.05 20.93
N GLU A 536 4.00 -34.01 21.85
CA GLU A 536 2.91 -34.82 22.39
C GLU A 536 2.37 -34.29 23.73
N GLN A 537 3.23 -33.68 24.53
CA GLN A 537 2.93 -33.19 25.88
C GLN A 537 3.71 -31.91 26.19
N VAL A 538 3.07 -31.01 26.94
CA VAL A 538 3.68 -29.80 27.50
C VAL A 538 4.07 -30.07 28.96
N PRO A 539 5.31 -29.81 29.39
CA PRO A 539 5.79 -30.11 30.73
C PRO A 539 5.28 -29.10 31.77
N SER A 540 5.25 -29.49 33.06
CA SER A 540 4.89 -28.60 34.18
C SER A 540 5.86 -27.43 34.35
N SER A 541 7.12 -27.59 33.93
CA SER A 541 8.15 -26.54 33.97
C SER A 541 7.79 -25.28 33.16
N MET A 542 6.77 -25.33 32.29
CA MET A 542 6.20 -24.16 31.61
C MET A 542 5.69 -23.10 32.60
N GLU A 543 5.37 -23.46 33.86
CA GLU A 543 4.97 -22.49 34.90
C GLU A 543 6.00 -21.38 35.13
N SER A 544 7.27 -21.63 34.81
CA SER A 544 8.37 -20.66 34.93
C SER A 544 8.36 -19.56 33.86
N LEU A 545 7.64 -19.74 32.75
CA LEU A 545 7.60 -18.82 31.60
C LEU A 545 6.67 -17.62 31.83
N SER A 546 6.78 -16.98 32.99
CA SER A 546 5.89 -15.90 33.43
C SER A 546 5.90 -14.64 32.54
N GLN A 547 6.93 -14.44 31.72
CA GLN A 547 7.05 -13.32 30.77
C GLN A 547 6.54 -13.65 29.36
N LEU A 548 6.04 -14.87 29.12
CA LEU A 548 5.57 -15.29 27.80
C LEU A 548 4.32 -14.49 27.40
N VAL A 549 4.41 -13.81 26.26
CA VAL A 549 3.37 -12.96 25.66
C VAL A 549 2.65 -13.71 24.54
N LEU A 550 3.38 -14.49 23.74
CA LEU A 550 2.83 -15.28 22.64
C LEU A 550 3.24 -16.75 22.76
N LEU A 551 2.23 -17.64 22.72
CA LEU A 551 2.42 -19.08 22.58
C LEU A 551 1.56 -19.60 21.43
N SER A 552 2.22 -20.11 20.39
CA SER A 552 1.57 -20.67 19.22
C SER A 552 1.96 -22.14 19.04
N MET A 553 0.97 -23.02 19.05
CA MET A 553 1.11 -24.47 18.83
C MET A 553 0.08 -24.93 17.78
N GLU A 554 -0.01 -24.19 16.67
CA GLU A 554 -0.90 -24.55 15.56
C GLU A 554 -0.48 -25.85 14.90
N ASP A 555 -1.42 -26.59 14.29
CA ASP A 555 -1.20 -27.85 13.57
C ASP A 555 -0.39 -28.90 14.36
N CYS A 556 -0.39 -28.83 15.69
CA CYS A 556 0.26 -29.80 16.57
C CYS A 556 -0.61 -31.05 16.71
N VAL A 557 -0.67 -31.86 15.66
CA VAL A 557 -1.63 -32.98 15.52
C VAL A 557 -1.48 -34.09 16.58
N ARG A 558 -0.33 -34.18 17.26
CA ARG A 558 -0.06 -35.17 18.30
C ARG A 558 -0.30 -34.67 19.71
N LEU A 559 -0.46 -33.36 19.88
CA LEU A 559 -0.57 -32.69 21.17
C LEU A 559 -1.83 -33.14 21.91
N ASN A 560 -1.65 -33.68 23.12
CA ASN A 560 -2.76 -34.01 24.00
C ASN A 560 -3.13 -32.81 24.89
N ASN A 561 -4.10 -32.96 25.79
CA ASN A 561 -4.56 -31.88 26.66
C ASN A 561 -3.43 -31.21 27.46
N PHE A 562 -3.61 -29.92 27.75
CA PHE A 562 -2.64 -29.09 28.46
C PHE A 562 -2.64 -29.35 29.98
N PRO A 563 -1.48 -29.21 30.65
CA PRO A 563 -1.43 -29.20 32.10
C PRO A 563 -2.05 -27.91 32.66
N THR A 564 -2.54 -27.95 33.91
CA THR A 564 -3.03 -26.78 34.65
C THR A 564 -1.96 -25.69 34.84
N ALA A 565 -0.68 -26.02 34.65
CA ALA A 565 0.45 -25.08 34.69
C ALA A 565 0.32 -23.90 33.72
N ILE A 566 -0.48 -24.01 32.63
CA ILE A 566 -0.71 -22.92 31.69
C ILE A 566 -1.46 -21.73 32.33
N CYS A 567 -2.23 -21.96 33.42
CA CYS A 567 -2.83 -20.89 34.21
C CYS A 567 -1.79 -19.90 34.78
N SER A 568 -0.54 -20.32 34.97
CA SER A 568 0.51 -19.49 35.59
C SER A 568 1.11 -18.44 34.64
N LEU A 569 0.79 -18.47 33.34
CA LEU A 569 1.32 -17.57 32.30
C LEU A 569 0.62 -16.19 32.30
N ARG A 570 0.89 -15.38 33.32
CA ARG A 570 0.17 -14.12 33.58
C ARG A 570 0.34 -13.05 32.49
N SER A 571 1.43 -13.09 31.74
CA SER A 571 1.75 -12.11 30.69
C SER A 571 1.22 -12.50 29.31
N LEU A 572 0.56 -13.66 29.19
CA LEU A 572 0.13 -14.19 27.90
C LEU A 572 -0.98 -13.31 27.30
N GLU A 573 -0.74 -12.84 26.08
CA GLU A 573 -1.67 -12.00 25.31
C GLU A 573 -2.20 -12.73 24.07
N VAL A 574 -1.43 -13.64 23.48
CA VAL A 574 -1.81 -14.40 22.28
C VAL A 574 -1.60 -15.89 22.53
N PHE A 575 -2.66 -16.68 22.37
CA PHE A 575 -2.61 -18.14 22.50
C PHE A 575 -3.29 -18.81 21.32
N SER A 576 -2.54 -19.67 20.61
CA SER A 576 -3.06 -20.40 19.45
C SER A 576 -2.81 -21.91 19.52
N LEU A 577 -3.88 -22.68 19.28
CA LEU A 577 -3.93 -24.15 19.14
C LEU A 577 -4.67 -24.56 17.86
N ASN A 578 -4.75 -23.68 16.85
CA ASN A 578 -5.46 -23.98 15.61
C ASN A 578 -4.98 -25.33 15.02
N GLY A 579 -5.87 -26.12 14.42
CA GLY A 579 -5.48 -27.38 13.77
C GLY A 579 -4.97 -28.48 14.72
N SER A 580 -5.27 -28.39 16.03
CA SER A 580 -4.91 -29.42 17.03
C SER A 580 -6.10 -30.33 17.39
N PRO A 581 -6.41 -31.39 16.60
CA PRO A 581 -7.66 -32.17 16.70
C PRO A 581 -7.77 -33.06 17.94
N LYS A 582 -6.68 -33.28 18.69
CA LYS A 582 -6.69 -34.07 19.93
C LYS A 582 -7.07 -33.26 21.17
N ILE A 583 -7.13 -31.94 21.07
CA ILE A 583 -7.57 -31.06 22.15
C ILE A 583 -9.10 -31.14 22.24
N THR A 584 -9.61 -31.81 23.27
CA THR A 584 -11.05 -32.04 23.48
C THR A 584 -11.66 -31.15 24.55
N THR A 585 -10.82 -30.54 25.39
CA THR A 585 -11.24 -29.69 26.51
C THR A 585 -10.79 -28.26 26.25
N PHE A 586 -11.61 -27.29 26.68
CA PHE A 586 -11.24 -25.88 26.62
C PHE A 586 -10.05 -25.63 27.56
N PRO A 587 -9.00 -24.93 27.13
CA PRO A 587 -7.80 -24.73 27.94
C PRO A 587 -8.12 -23.88 29.19
N GLU A 588 -7.71 -24.36 30.36
CA GLU A 588 -7.74 -23.58 31.60
C GLU A 588 -6.60 -22.55 31.57
N ILE A 589 -6.82 -21.43 30.89
CA ILE A 589 -5.87 -20.31 30.81
C ILE A 589 -6.35 -19.15 31.66
N SER A 590 -5.41 -18.41 32.27
CA SER A 590 -5.68 -17.19 33.02
C SER A 590 -4.83 -16.05 32.46
N GLY A 591 -5.33 -14.81 32.49
CA GLY A 591 -4.50 -13.65 32.15
C GLY A 591 -5.15 -12.65 31.20
N ASN A 592 -4.29 -11.85 30.57
CA ASN A 592 -4.62 -10.66 29.78
C ASN A 592 -4.83 -10.99 28.29
N ILE A 593 -5.38 -12.16 27.96
CA ILE A 593 -5.47 -12.67 26.59
C ILE A 593 -6.26 -11.69 25.71
N THR A 594 -5.64 -11.30 24.60
CA THR A 594 -6.20 -10.43 23.56
C THR A 594 -6.59 -11.21 22.31
N GLU A 595 -5.94 -12.34 22.05
CA GLU A 595 -6.23 -13.22 20.93
C GLU A 595 -6.19 -14.69 21.35
N LEU A 596 -7.29 -15.41 21.09
CA LEU A 596 -7.45 -16.82 21.40
C LEU A 596 -7.89 -17.57 20.15
N ASN A 597 -7.02 -18.45 19.67
CA ASN A 597 -7.21 -19.19 18.43
C ASN A 597 -7.26 -20.69 18.71
N LEU A 598 -8.44 -21.30 18.58
CA LEU A 598 -8.68 -22.72 18.88
C LEU A 598 -9.41 -23.42 17.72
N GLY A 599 -9.34 -22.88 16.51
CA GLY A 599 -9.99 -23.44 15.34
C GLY A 599 -9.49 -24.84 14.98
N GLY A 600 -10.32 -25.71 14.43
CA GLY A 600 -9.94 -27.08 14.07
C GLY A 600 -9.64 -28.00 15.26
N THR A 601 -9.92 -27.56 16.49
CA THR A 601 -9.83 -28.40 17.69
C THR A 601 -11.08 -29.28 17.84
N ALA A 602 -11.02 -30.25 18.76
CA ALA A 602 -12.13 -31.16 19.07
C ALA A 602 -12.92 -30.73 20.32
N ILE A 603 -12.86 -29.45 20.68
CA ILE A 603 -13.58 -28.87 21.82
C ILE A 603 -15.10 -29.00 21.59
N GLU A 604 -15.80 -29.49 22.61
CA GLU A 604 -17.27 -29.67 22.54
C GLU A 604 -18.05 -28.47 23.06
N GLU A 605 -17.51 -27.72 24.03
CA GLU A 605 -18.21 -26.62 24.69
C GLU A 605 -17.25 -25.49 25.06
N VAL A 606 -17.69 -24.24 24.93
CA VAL A 606 -17.00 -23.07 25.51
C VAL A 606 -17.55 -22.83 26.93
N PRO A 607 -16.73 -22.92 28.00
CA PRO A 607 -17.18 -22.81 29.38
C PRO A 607 -17.53 -21.37 29.81
N SER A 608 -18.22 -21.22 30.94
CA SER A 608 -18.53 -19.90 31.53
C SER A 608 -17.29 -19.13 32.00
N SER A 609 -16.18 -19.83 32.28
CA SER A 609 -14.88 -19.21 32.60
C SER A 609 -14.33 -18.31 31.49
N ILE A 610 -14.93 -18.33 30.28
CA ILE A 610 -14.64 -17.34 29.23
C ILE A 610 -14.85 -15.90 29.72
N GLU A 611 -15.67 -15.66 30.75
CA GLU A 611 -15.86 -14.34 31.35
C GLU A 611 -14.56 -13.71 31.89
N CYS A 612 -13.53 -14.51 32.18
CA CYS A 612 -12.24 -14.02 32.64
C CYS A 612 -11.44 -13.26 31.57
N PHE A 613 -11.72 -13.46 30.27
CA PHE A 613 -10.96 -12.83 29.16
C PHE A 613 -11.50 -11.44 28.78
N SER A 614 -11.59 -10.53 29.74
CA SER A 614 -12.17 -9.18 29.55
C SER A 614 -11.47 -8.34 28.46
N ASN A 615 -10.20 -8.65 28.15
CA ASN A 615 -9.39 -7.96 27.13
C ASN A 615 -9.35 -8.68 25.77
N LEU A 616 -10.06 -9.81 25.61
CA LEU A 616 -10.11 -10.57 24.36
C LEU A 616 -10.68 -9.73 23.23
N ARG A 617 -9.95 -9.63 22.12
CA ARG A 617 -10.31 -8.89 20.90
C ARG A 617 -10.62 -9.81 19.74
N VAL A 618 -9.89 -10.92 19.63
CA VAL A 618 -10.07 -11.92 18.58
C VAL A 618 -10.32 -13.27 19.24
N PHE A 619 -11.42 -13.91 18.86
CA PHE A 619 -11.72 -15.27 19.29
C PHE A 619 -12.00 -16.14 18.05
N ASN A 620 -11.18 -17.16 17.83
CA ASN A 620 -11.30 -18.03 16.68
C ASN A 620 -11.61 -19.48 17.11
N LEU A 621 -12.76 -19.99 16.66
CA LEU A 621 -13.23 -21.35 16.80
C LEU A 621 -13.59 -21.97 15.44
N CYS A 622 -13.07 -21.44 14.33
CA CYS A 622 -13.39 -21.96 13.00
C CYS A 622 -13.07 -23.45 12.88
N CYS A 623 -13.81 -24.21 12.08
CA CYS A 623 -13.62 -25.64 11.88
C CYS A 623 -13.70 -26.51 13.15
N CYS A 624 -14.22 -26.01 14.28
CA CYS A 624 -14.47 -26.80 15.49
C CYS A 624 -15.71 -27.70 15.31
N ARG A 625 -15.57 -28.77 14.51
CA ARG A 625 -16.67 -29.66 14.08
C ARG A 625 -17.38 -30.43 15.20
N ARG A 626 -16.82 -30.44 16.42
CA ARG A 626 -17.43 -31.05 17.61
C ARG A 626 -18.10 -30.06 18.54
N LEU A 627 -17.96 -28.75 18.29
CA LEU A 627 -18.52 -27.71 19.12
C LEU A 627 -20.05 -27.76 19.08
N LYS A 628 -20.66 -28.00 20.23
CA LYS A 628 -22.12 -28.10 20.42
C LYS A 628 -22.70 -26.81 20.98
N SER A 629 -21.97 -26.13 21.86
CA SER A 629 -22.47 -24.95 22.57
C SER A 629 -21.38 -23.93 22.86
N VAL A 630 -21.78 -22.65 22.88
CA VAL A 630 -20.98 -21.52 23.34
C VAL A 630 -21.65 -20.94 24.59
N SER A 631 -20.87 -20.55 25.61
CA SER A 631 -21.42 -20.00 26.87
C SER A 631 -22.28 -18.73 26.67
N THR A 632 -23.35 -18.60 27.47
CA THR A 632 -24.17 -17.36 27.58
C THR A 632 -23.39 -16.18 28.18
N SER A 633 -22.23 -16.44 28.79
CA SER A 633 -21.34 -15.41 29.35
C SER A 633 -20.50 -14.67 28.31
N ILE A 634 -20.63 -14.98 27.00
CA ILE A 634 -19.88 -14.34 25.91
C ILE A 634 -20.03 -12.80 25.89
N HIS A 635 -21.17 -12.27 26.35
CA HIS A 635 -21.45 -10.84 26.47
C HIS A 635 -20.52 -10.11 27.46
N LYS A 636 -19.80 -10.84 28.32
CA LYS A 636 -18.79 -10.30 29.26
C LYS A 636 -17.47 -9.94 28.57
N LEU A 637 -17.24 -10.41 27.33
CA LEU A 637 -16.08 -10.07 26.52
C LEU A 637 -16.20 -8.67 25.93
N LYS A 638 -16.15 -7.64 26.79
CA LYS A 638 -16.41 -6.23 26.40
C LYS A 638 -15.40 -5.66 25.40
N SER A 639 -14.26 -6.32 25.20
CA SER A 639 -13.22 -5.93 24.24
C SER A 639 -13.29 -6.66 22.89
N LEU A 640 -14.19 -7.64 22.74
CA LEU A 640 -14.23 -8.52 21.57
C LEU A 640 -14.59 -7.72 20.32
N LYS A 641 -13.78 -7.89 19.27
CA LYS A 641 -13.94 -7.24 17.96
C LYS A 641 -14.26 -8.23 16.86
N VAL A 642 -13.69 -9.43 16.92
CA VAL A 642 -13.77 -10.44 15.86
C VAL A 642 -14.07 -11.80 16.50
N PHE A 643 -15.09 -12.48 15.99
CA PHE A 643 -15.47 -13.81 16.45
C PHE A 643 -15.70 -14.76 15.25
N TYR A 644 -14.89 -15.80 15.14
CA TYR A 644 -15.00 -16.83 14.10
C TYR A 644 -15.59 -18.13 14.66
N LEU A 645 -16.66 -18.60 14.05
CA LEU A 645 -17.34 -19.88 14.30
C LEU A 645 -17.64 -20.61 12.98
N GLU A 646 -16.94 -20.24 11.89
CA GLU A 646 -17.06 -20.87 10.58
C GLU A 646 -16.88 -22.40 10.68
N ASP A 647 -17.65 -23.19 9.92
CA ASP A 647 -17.58 -24.66 9.87
C ASP A 647 -17.72 -25.38 11.24
N CYS A 648 -18.40 -24.76 12.21
CA CYS A 648 -18.83 -25.42 13.45
C CYS A 648 -20.09 -26.27 13.21
N SER A 649 -19.93 -27.40 12.51
CA SER A 649 -21.02 -28.22 11.97
C SER A 649 -21.93 -28.92 13.00
N LYS A 650 -21.66 -28.81 14.31
CA LYS A 650 -22.51 -29.32 15.39
C LYS A 650 -23.12 -28.21 16.26
N LEU A 651 -22.87 -26.96 15.92
CA LEU A 651 -23.43 -25.81 16.61
C LEU A 651 -24.86 -25.61 16.11
N GLU A 652 -25.83 -26.04 16.90
CA GLU A 652 -27.26 -25.93 16.56
C GLU A 652 -27.88 -24.61 17.02
N ILE A 653 -27.35 -24.01 18.10
CA ILE A 653 -27.89 -22.80 18.73
C ILE A 653 -26.74 -21.83 19.03
N PHE A 654 -26.91 -20.56 18.66
CA PHE A 654 -26.04 -19.47 19.10
C PHE A 654 -26.53 -18.93 20.45
N PRO A 655 -25.65 -18.69 21.45
CA PRO A 655 -26.06 -18.36 22.81
C PRO A 655 -26.91 -17.09 22.92
N GLU A 656 -27.70 -17.02 23.98
CA GLU A 656 -28.37 -15.78 24.37
C GLU A 656 -27.36 -14.73 24.85
N ILE A 657 -27.40 -13.56 24.23
CA ILE A 657 -26.57 -12.39 24.56
C ILE A 657 -27.33 -11.54 25.56
N LEU A 658 -26.99 -11.65 26.84
CA LEU A 658 -27.74 -11.00 27.94
C LEU A 658 -27.48 -9.49 28.09
N ASP A 659 -26.50 -8.92 27.39
CA ASP A 659 -26.09 -7.52 27.50
C ASP A 659 -25.42 -7.02 26.21
N THR A 660 -25.32 -5.70 26.00
CA THR A 660 -24.82 -5.10 24.77
C THR A 660 -23.32 -5.34 24.52
N MET A 661 -22.97 -5.57 23.26
CA MET A 661 -21.60 -5.76 22.75
C MET A 661 -21.28 -4.70 21.68
N GLU A 662 -20.78 -3.54 22.13
CA GLU A 662 -20.54 -2.38 21.26
C GLU A 662 -19.28 -2.47 20.40
N ARG A 663 -18.33 -3.33 20.80
CA ARG A 663 -17.01 -3.43 20.16
C ARG A 663 -16.93 -4.54 19.11
N LEU A 664 -17.84 -5.51 19.14
CA LEU A 664 -17.86 -6.62 18.17
C LEU A 664 -18.17 -6.05 16.79
N ARG A 665 -17.24 -6.20 15.84
CA ARG A 665 -17.36 -5.69 14.47
C ARG A 665 -17.58 -6.79 13.45
N TYR A 666 -17.02 -7.97 13.67
CA TYR A 666 -17.08 -9.09 12.72
C TYR A 666 -17.51 -10.37 13.44
N LEU A 667 -18.53 -11.04 12.88
CA LEU A 667 -19.02 -12.34 13.33
C LEU A 667 -19.20 -13.27 12.13
N ASP A 668 -18.54 -14.43 12.17
CA ASP A 668 -18.68 -15.46 11.15
C ASP A 668 -19.29 -16.73 11.74
N LEU A 669 -20.46 -17.09 11.25
CA LEU A 669 -21.24 -18.27 11.61
C LEU A 669 -21.44 -19.19 10.38
N SER A 670 -20.64 -19.01 9.32
CA SER A 670 -20.78 -19.77 8.08
C SER A 670 -20.58 -21.29 8.31
N GLY A 671 -21.27 -22.14 7.55
CA GLY A 671 -21.13 -23.60 7.66
C GLY A 671 -21.65 -24.21 8.97
N THR A 672 -22.41 -23.45 9.76
CA THR A 672 -23.06 -23.95 10.98
C THR A 672 -24.42 -24.57 10.69
N THR A 673 -24.93 -25.38 11.62
CA THR A 673 -26.23 -26.06 11.50
C THR A 673 -27.39 -25.28 12.14
N LEU A 674 -27.21 -23.96 12.34
CA LEU A 674 -28.17 -23.08 13.00
C LEU A 674 -29.53 -23.13 12.30
N LYS A 675 -30.60 -23.38 13.07
CA LYS A 675 -31.99 -23.33 12.58
C LYS A 675 -32.56 -21.91 12.62
N GLU A 676 -32.24 -21.20 13.68
CA GLU A 676 -32.63 -19.81 13.94
C GLU A 676 -31.49 -19.08 14.68
N LEU A 677 -31.46 -17.76 14.56
CA LEU A 677 -30.61 -16.91 15.40
C LEU A 677 -31.42 -16.43 16.61
N SER A 678 -30.80 -16.36 17.78
CA SER A 678 -31.46 -15.91 19.00
C SER A 678 -31.98 -14.46 18.87
N SER A 679 -33.13 -14.16 19.48
CA SER A 679 -33.71 -12.80 19.50
C SER A 679 -32.77 -11.76 20.14
N SER A 680 -31.84 -12.22 20.97
CA SER A 680 -30.80 -11.43 21.62
C SER A 680 -29.71 -10.87 20.67
N MET A 681 -29.73 -11.23 19.38
CA MET A 681 -28.86 -10.63 18.36
C MET A 681 -28.93 -9.10 18.32
N GLU A 682 -30.04 -8.50 18.77
CA GLU A 682 -30.18 -7.04 18.90
C GLU A 682 -29.11 -6.37 19.78
N ASN A 683 -28.48 -7.13 20.68
CA ASN A 683 -27.46 -6.64 21.59
C ASN A 683 -26.09 -6.46 20.91
N LEU A 684 -25.89 -6.95 19.68
CA LEU A 684 -24.65 -6.78 18.90
C LEU A 684 -24.58 -5.44 18.16
N ILE A 685 -24.87 -4.33 18.85
CA ILE A 685 -25.06 -3.00 18.25
C ILE A 685 -23.82 -2.46 17.50
N GLY A 686 -22.63 -2.97 17.80
CA GLY A 686 -21.38 -2.60 17.14
C GLY A 686 -21.10 -3.33 15.82
N LEU A 687 -21.87 -4.38 15.49
CA LEU A 687 -21.56 -5.33 14.41
C LEU A 687 -21.58 -4.65 13.04
N VAL A 688 -20.51 -4.84 12.27
CA VAL A 688 -20.31 -4.25 10.94
C VAL A 688 -20.44 -5.30 9.85
N GLU A 689 -19.96 -6.52 10.10
CA GLU A 689 -20.00 -7.64 9.16
C GLU A 689 -20.51 -8.90 9.84
N LEU A 690 -21.50 -9.54 9.21
CA LEU A 690 -22.06 -10.82 9.62
C LEU A 690 -22.05 -11.78 8.44
N ARG A 691 -21.40 -12.93 8.63
CA ARG A 691 -21.38 -14.03 7.65
C ARG A 691 -22.15 -15.23 8.18
N LEU A 692 -23.06 -15.73 7.36
CA LEU A 692 -23.92 -16.88 7.61
C LEU A 692 -23.92 -17.80 6.39
N ASN A 693 -22.83 -17.84 5.63
CA ASN A 693 -22.78 -18.59 4.38
C ASN A 693 -22.95 -20.09 4.64
N ASN A 694 -23.59 -20.83 3.74
CA ASN A 694 -23.82 -22.27 3.82
C ASN A 694 -24.52 -22.72 5.13
N CYS A 695 -25.31 -21.86 5.76
CA CYS A 695 -26.19 -22.24 6.88
C CYS A 695 -27.47 -22.87 6.32
N GLU A 696 -27.38 -24.11 5.84
CA GLU A 696 -28.46 -24.77 5.09
C GLU A 696 -29.77 -24.92 5.89
N ASN A 697 -29.69 -25.05 7.22
CA ASN A 697 -30.86 -25.21 8.09
C ASN A 697 -31.52 -23.89 8.51
N LEU A 698 -30.93 -22.73 8.17
CA LEU A 698 -31.42 -21.43 8.62
C LEU A 698 -32.73 -21.07 7.90
N VAL A 699 -33.84 -20.99 8.64
CA VAL A 699 -35.18 -20.79 8.06
C VAL A 699 -35.56 -19.30 7.97
N CYS A 700 -35.21 -18.51 8.99
CA CYS A 700 -35.51 -17.08 9.08
C CYS A 700 -34.46 -16.32 9.91
N LEU A 701 -34.43 -15.00 9.73
CA LEU A 701 -33.70 -14.06 10.60
C LEU A 701 -34.65 -13.53 11.70
N PRO A 702 -34.16 -13.14 12.89
CA PRO A 702 -35.02 -12.72 14.01
C PRO A 702 -35.68 -11.36 13.76
N ASP A 703 -36.87 -11.12 14.32
CA ASP A 703 -37.65 -9.89 14.09
C ASP A 703 -36.91 -8.61 14.49
N ASN A 704 -36.06 -8.67 15.53
CA ASN A 704 -35.31 -7.52 16.04
C ASN A 704 -33.98 -7.23 15.31
N PHE A 705 -33.71 -7.92 14.21
CA PHE A 705 -32.45 -7.78 13.45
C PHE A 705 -32.25 -6.37 12.87
N TYR A 706 -33.34 -5.59 12.71
CA TYR A 706 -33.29 -4.18 12.34
C TYR A 706 -32.50 -3.29 13.32
N LYS A 707 -32.32 -3.72 14.58
CA LYS A 707 -31.58 -2.98 15.62
C LYS A 707 -30.06 -2.96 15.38
N LEU A 708 -29.52 -3.75 14.46
CA LEU A 708 -28.11 -3.76 14.07
C LEU A 708 -27.74 -2.54 13.20
N LYS A 709 -27.84 -1.34 13.76
CA LYS A 709 -27.66 -0.06 13.05
C LYS A 709 -26.27 0.13 12.43
N SER A 710 -25.25 -0.58 12.94
CA SER A 710 -23.86 -0.52 12.46
C SER A 710 -23.55 -1.48 11.30
N LEU A 711 -24.47 -2.41 10.98
CA LEU A 711 -24.21 -3.49 10.03
C LEU A 711 -24.08 -2.93 8.61
N LYS A 712 -22.96 -3.24 7.95
CA LYS A 712 -22.63 -2.81 6.60
C LYS A 712 -22.62 -3.97 5.60
N PHE A 713 -22.21 -5.15 6.04
CA PHE A 713 -22.03 -6.32 5.20
C PHE A 713 -22.80 -7.51 5.79
N LEU A 714 -23.71 -8.08 5.01
CA LEU A 714 -24.46 -9.29 5.36
C LEU A 714 -24.34 -10.32 4.25
N TYR A 715 -23.77 -11.48 4.58
CA TYR A 715 -23.55 -12.58 3.64
C TYR A 715 -24.35 -13.82 4.06
N LEU A 716 -25.23 -14.28 3.19
CA LEU A 716 -26.15 -15.42 3.37
C LEU A 716 -26.07 -16.38 2.17
N TYR A 717 -24.91 -16.44 1.50
CA TYR A 717 -24.71 -17.32 0.35
C TYR A 717 -24.91 -18.78 0.75
N GLY A 718 -25.73 -19.56 0.03
CA GLY A 718 -25.92 -20.99 0.31
C GLY A 718 -26.93 -21.32 1.42
N CYS A 719 -27.66 -20.33 1.96
CA CYS A 719 -28.77 -20.55 2.90
C CYS A 719 -30.04 -21.04 2.17
N SER A 720 -30.05 -22.31 1.78
CA SER A 720 -31.08 -22.88 0.90
C SER A 720 -32.49 -22.95 1.54
N ASN A 721 -32.63 -23.09 2.86
CA ASN A 721 -33.94 -23.10 3.53
C ASN A 721 -34.42 -21.72 4.01
N LEU A 722 -33.71 -20.64 3.66
CA LEU A 722 -34.15 -19.29 4.00
C LEU A 722 -35.35 -18.90 3.12
N VAL A 723 -36.56 -18.95 3.70
CA VAL A 723 -37.82 -18.70 2.97
C VAL A 723 -38.41 -17.32 3.28
N THR A 724 -38.20 -16.80 4.50
CA THR A 724 -38.90 -15.59 4.98
C THR A 724 -37.94 -14.52 5.50
N TRP A 725 -38.26 -13.27 5.16
CA TRP A 725 -37.68 -12.07 5.75
C TRP A 725 -38.68 -11.49 6.75
N PRO A 726 -38.28 -11.11 7.97
CA PRO A 726 -39.14 -10.34 8.87
C PRO A 726 -39.78 -9.13 8.18
N ASP A 727 -41.12 -9.03 8.19
CA ASP A 727 -41.87 -7.93 7.56
C ASP A 727 -41.49 -6.53 8.12
N ASN A 728 -40.90 -6.51 9.32
CA ASN A 728 -40.47 -5.32 10.06
C ASN A 728 -38.98 -4.95 9.88
N LEU A 729 -38.20 -5.71 9.09
CA LEU A 729 -36.75 -5.51 8.97
C LEU A 729 -36.35 -4.14 8.39
N PHE A 730 -37.16 -3.65 7.46
CA PHE A 730 -36.90 -2.40 6.75
C PHE A 730 -38.09 -1.44 6.76
N SER A 731 -39.20 -1.77 7.44
CA SER A 731 -40.37 -0.91 7.53
C SER A 731 -40.29 0.00 8.75
N SER A 732 -40.38 1.32 8.53
CA SER A 732 -40.84 2.23 9.58
C SER A 732 -42.27 1.83 9.93
N ILE A 733 -42.55 1.48 11.18
CA ILE A 733 -43.90 1.15 11.66
C ILE A 733 -44.85 2.30 11.29
N GLY A 734 -45.67 2.06 10.26
CA GLY A 734 -46.77 2.91 9.86
C GLY A 734 -48.06 2.30 10.40
N GLY A 735 -48.50 2.76 11.57
CA GLY A 735 -49.82 2.39 12.10
C GLY A 735 -50.02 2.75 13.57
N ALA A 736 -50.77 3.83 13.79
CA ALA A 736 -51.36 4.32 15.06
C ALA A 736 -50.41 5.06 16.04
N SER A 737 -50.51 6.40 15.99
CA SER A 737 -50.33 7.37 17.09
C SER A 737 -49.17 7.13 18.07
N LEU A 738 -47.99 7.65 17.74
CA LEU A 738 -46.96 7.97 18.74
C LEU A 738 -46.42 9.38 18.50
N THR A 739 -46.35 10.13 19.59
CA THR A 739 -45.96 11.53 19.72
C THR A 739 -44.53 11.82 19.27
N GLU A 740 -44.25 13.10 19.08
CA GLU A 740 -43.13 13.80 18.44
C GLU A 740 -41.66 13.48 18.89
N MET A 741 -41.33 12.27 19.34
CA MET A 741 -39.99 11.95 19.89
C MET A 741 -39.28 10.69 19.35
N GLN A 742 -39.71 10.08 18.24
CA GLN A 742 -38.99 8.93 17.65
C GLN A 742 -38.73 9.10 16.15
N ARG A 743 -37.63 9.78 15.81
CA ARG A 743 -37.05 9.87 14.45
C ARG A 743 -36.01 8.79 14.15
N ASP A 744 -35.86 7.77 15.00
CA ASP A 744 -34.80 6.77 14.91
C ASP A 744 -35.19 5.47 14.15
N LEU A 745 -36.20 5.55 13.27
CA LEU A 745 -36.88 4.41 12.63
C LEU A 745 -36.31 4.01 11.26
N HIS A 746 -34.98 3.97 11.12
CA HIS A 746 -34.33 3.35 9.96
C HIS A 746 -33.53 2.12 10.41
N GLY A 747 -34.19 0.96 10.38
CA GLY A 747 -33.55 -0.34 10.56
C GLY A 747 -32.49 -0.60 9.50
N LEU A 748 -31.35 -1.20 9.88
CA LEU A 748 -30.20 -1.49 9.00
C LEU A 748 -29.74 -0.29 8.12
N SER A 749 -29.84 0.95 8.63
CA SER A 749 -29.50 2.17 7.89
C SER A 749 -28.06 2.28 7.37
N SER A 750 -27.14 1.49 7.93
CA SER A 750 -25.74 1.43 7.50
C SER A 750 -25.44 0.37 6.45
N LEU A 751 -26.40 -0.50 6.09
CA LEU A 751 -26.15 -1.64 5.22
C LEU A 751 -25.68 -1.18 3.83
N GLU A 752 -24.50 -1.63 3.41
CA GLU A 752 -23.88 -1.28 2.13
C GLU A 752 -23.95 -2.46 1.15
N ASN A 753 -23.78 -3.70 1.65
CA ASN A 753 -23.70 -4.91 0.83
C ASN A 753 -24.58 -6.03 1.40
N LEU A 754 -25.39 -6.63 0.53
CA LEU A 754 -26.24 -7.77 0.84
C LEU A 754 -26.03 -8.90 -0.19
N ASP A 755 -25.61 -10.07 0.27
CA ASP A 755 -25.44 -11.27 -0.58
C ASP A 755 -26.37 -12.39 -0.15
N LEU A 756 -27.26 -12.80 -1.05
CA LEU A 756 -28.29 -13.84 -0.88
C LEU A 756 -28.11 -14.98 -1.88
N THR A 757 -26.92 -15.14 -2.44
CA THR A 757 -26.66 -16.11 -3.50
C THR A 757 -27.14 -17.52 -3.12
N GLY A 758 -27.87 -18.20 -4.00
CA GLY A 758 -28.35 -19.57 -3.79
C GLY A 758 -29.47 -19.72 -2.75
N SER A 759 -30.04 -18.62 -2.24
CA SER A 759 -31.21 -18.67 -1.36
C SER A 759 -32.49 -19.00 -2.15
N ASN A 760 -33.46 -19.64 -1.50
CA ASN A 760 -34.75 -20.00 -2.11
C ASN A 760 -35.82 -18.92 -1.94
N VAL A 761 -35.42 -17.65 -1.82
CA VAL A 761 -36.33 -16.52 -1.63
C VAL A 761 -37.25 -16.36 -2.86
N GLU A 762 -38.57 -16.34 -2.64
CA GLU A 762 -39.53 -16.14 -3.73
C GLU A 762 -39.70 -14.65 -4.09
N ASN A 763 -39.68 -13.78 -3.08
CA ASN A 763 -39.80 -12.33 -3.22
C ASN A 763 -38.92 -11.64 -2.17
N LEU A 764 -38.34 -10.49 -2.52
CA LEU A 764 -37.68 -9.61 -1.56
C LEU A 764 -38.70 -8.63 -0.94
N PRO A 765 -38.51 -8.20 0.31
CA PRO A 765 -39.44 -7.28 0.96
C PRO A 765 -39.45 -5.91 0.28
N ALA A 766 -40.65 -5.34 0.09
CA ALA A 766 -40.85 -4.04 -0.58
C ALA A 766 -40.15 -2.86 0.12
N SER A 767 -39.81 -3.04 1.38
CA SER A 767 -39.15 -2.07 2.25
C SER A 767 -37.64 -1.95 2.00
N ILE A 768 -37.03 -2.82 1.18
CA ILE A 768 -35.61 -2.72 0.75
C ILE A 768 -35.27 -1.36 0.10
N LYS A 769 -36.27 -0.70 -0.53
CA LYS A 769 -36.13 0.67 -1.07
C LYS A 769 -35.77 1.73 -0.04
N GLN A 770 -36.03 1.46 1.25
CA GLN A 770 -35.81 2.38 2.34
C GLN A 770 -34.37 2.33 2.88
N LEU A 771 -33.52 1.42 2.38
CA LEU A 771 -32.11 1.32 2.77
C LEU A 771 -31.28 2.45 2.13
N PRO A 772 -30.82 3.45 2.90
CA PRO A 772 -30.26 4.69 2.35
C PRO A 772 -28.81 4.54 1.82
N ARG A 773 -28.14 3.44 2.17
CA ARG A 773 -26.71 3.20 1.91
C ARG A 773 -26.42 1.91 1.14
N LEU A 774 -27.44 1.13 0.76
CA LEU A 774 -27.23 -0.13 0.05
C LEU A 774 -26.63 0.14 -1.33
N LYS A 775 -25.40 -0.30 -1.56
CA LYS A 775 -24.62 -0.13 -2.79
C LYS A 775 -24.59 -1.41 -3.62
N GLN A 776 -24.57 -2.59 -2.98
CA GLN A 776 -24.46 -3.88 -3.66
C GLN A 776 -25.54 -4.86 -3.19
N LEU A 777 -26.23 -5.48 -4.14
CA LEU A 777 -27.20 -6.55 -3.91
C LEU A 777 -26.87 -7.74 -4.81
N ILE A 778 -26.50 -8.88 -4.21
CA ILE A 778 -26.12 -10.10 -4.91
C ILE A 778 -27.20 -11.16 -4.64
N LEU A 779 -27.81 -11.66 -5.70
CA LEU A 779 -28.96 -12.57 -5.74
C LEU A 779 -28.67 -13.79 -6.64
N ARG A 780 -27.42 -14.11 -6.91
CA ARG A 780 -27.06 -15.16 -7.88
C ARG A 780 -27.74 -16.49 -7.51
N LYS A 781 -28.16 -17.30 -8.49
CA LYS A 781 -28.77 -18.62 -8.27
C LYS A 781 -30.02 -18.63 -7.37
N CYS A 782 -30.71 -17.50 -7.18
CA CYS A 782 -32.01 -17.48 -6.48
C CYS A 782 -33.12 -18.01 -7.40
N LYS A 783 -33.14 -19.34 -7.61
CA LYS A 783 -33.96 -19.99 -8.64
C LYS A 783 -35.48 -19.86 -8.45
N ARG A 784 -35.96 -19.44 -7.27
CA ARG A 784 -37.39 -19.22 -6.98
C ARG A 784 -37.82 -17.75 -7.03
N LEU A 785 -36.88 -16.82 -7.21
CA LEU A 785 -37.18 -15.40 -7.21
C LEU A 785 -38.00 -15.03 -8.44
N LYS A 786 -39.25 -14.57 -8.25
CA LYS A 786 -40.19 -14.27 -9.35
C LYS A 786 -40.15 -12.82 -9.83
N SER A 787 -39.93 -11.88 -8.90
CA SER A 787 -39.92 -10.44 -9.20
C SER A 787 -38.98 -9.67 -8.28
N LEU A 788 -38.56 -8.47 -8.70
CA LEU A 788 -37.79 -7.54 -7.86
C LEU A 788 -38.70 -6.40 -7.34
N PRO A 789 -38.68 -6.08 -6.04
CA PRO A 789 -39.37 -4.90 -5.51
C PRO A 789 -38.70 -3.61 -5.99
N GLU A 790 -39.27 -2.45 -5.64
CA GLU A 790 -38.58 -1.17 -5.75
C GLU A 790 -37.24 -1.22 -5.00
N LEU A 791 -36.16 -0.81 -5.69
CA LEU A 791 -34.80 -0.85 -5.17
C LEU A 791 -34.36 0.55 -4.69
N PRO A 792 -33.42 0.63 -3.72
CA PRO A 792 -32.98 1.91 -3.18
C PRO A 792 -32.13 2.71 -4.19
N PRO A 793 -32.22 4.05 -4.23
CA PRO A 793 -31.46 4.90 -5.16
C PRO A 793 -29.94 4.85 -4.95
N SER A 794 -29.47 4.34 -3.81
CA SER A 794 -28.03 4.19 -3.52
C SER A 794 -27.38 2.99 -4.22
N LEU A 795 -28.18 2.09 -4.82
CA LEU A 795 -27.71 0.84 -5.40
C LEU A 795 -26.84 1.11 -6.65
N LYS A 796 -25.66 0.49 -6.68
CA LYS A 796 -24.67 0.61 -7.76
C LYS A 796 -24.42 -0.70 -8.49
N HIS A 797 -24.63 -1.83 -7.81
CA HIS A 797 -24.38 -3.16 -8.35
C HIS A 797 -25.52 -4.09 -7.95
N LEU A 798 -26.17 -4.70 -8.95
CA LEU A 798 -27.18 -5.74 -8.79
C LEU A 798 -26.76 -6.95 -9.61
N ASP A 799 -26.62 -8.10 -8.95
CA ASP A 799 -26.27 -9.34 -9.61
C ASP A 799 -27.32 -10.43 -9.37
N ALA A 800 -28.12 -10.73 -10.37
CA ALA A 800 -29.14 -11.76 -10.37
C ALA A 800 -28.81 -12.89 -11.36
N HIS A 801 -27.51 -13.19 -11.57
CA HIS A 801 -27.10 -14.30 -12.43
C HIS A 801 -27.79 -15.62 -12.04
N ASP A 802 -28.33 -16.36 -13.00
CA ASP A 802 -28.98 -17.67 -12.81
C ASP A 802 -30.24 -17.65 -11.93
N CYS A 803 -30.94 -16.51 -11.86
CA CYS A 803 -32.30 -16.42 -11.33
C CYS A 803 -33.33 -16.88 -12.38
N THR A 804 -33.42 -18.18 -12.61
CA THR A 804 -34.17 -18.76 -13.74
C THR A 804 -35.68 -18.51 -13.71
N SER A 805 -36.28 -18.25 -12.56
CA SER A 805 -37.72 -17.94 -12.40
C SER A 805 -38.05 -16.46 -12.38
N LEU A 806 -37.06 -15.58 -12.59
CA LEU A 806 -37.29 -14.14 -12.56
C LEU A 806 -38.08 -13.71 -13.81
N GLU A 807 -39.33 -13.28 -13.61
CA GLU A 807 -40.26 -12.91 -14.68
C GLU A 807 -40.36 -11.39 -14.89
N GLU A 808 -40.30 -10.60 -13.81
CA GLU A 808 -40.57 -9.14 -13.84
C GLU A 808 -39.50 -8.31 -13.11
N VAL A 809 -39.07 -7.21 -13.75
CA VAL A 809 -38.08 -6.25 -13.22
C VAL A 809 -38.48 -4.78 -13.42
N SER A 810 -39.78 -4.49 -13.34
CA SER A 810 -40.37 -3.16 -13.58
C SER A 810 -39.79 -2.05 -12.69
N SER A 811 -39.29 -2.40 -11.51
CA SER A 811 -38.64 -1.49 -10.55
C SER A 811 -37.31 -0.89 -11.02
N ILE A 812 -36.60 -1.53 -11.96
CA ILE A 812 -35.29 -1.06 -12.43
C ILE A 812 -35.43 0.26 -13.20
N LYS A 813 -36.57 0.50 -13.88
CA LYS A 813 -36.82 1.76 -14.60
C LYS A 813 -36.65 2.98 -13.68
N LYS A 814 -37.22 2.92 -12.47
CA LYS A 814 -37.11 3.99 -11.47
C LYS A 814 -35.68 4.14 -10.94
N LEU A 815 -34.97 3.03 -10.74
CA LEU A 815 -33.56 3.04 -10.32
C LEU A 815 -32.68 3.76 -11.36
N PHE A 816 -32.92 3.50 -12.65
CA PHE A 816 -32.23 4.19 -13.74
C PHE A 816 -32.56 5.69 -13.80
N GLU A 817 -33.84 6.05 -13.80
CA GLU A 817 -34.28 7.46 -13.78
C GLU A 817 -33.63 8.22 -12.61
N GLN A 818 -33.62 7.63 -11.42
CA GLN A 818 -32.99 8.22 -10.25
C GLN A 818 -31.47 8.32 -10.37
N ALA A 819 -30.79 7.32 -10.94
CA ALA A 819 -29.36 7.37 -11.15
C ALA A 819 -28.98 8.51 -12.12
N VAL A 820 -29.76 8.70 -13.19
CA VAL A 820 -29.50 9.71 -14.24
C VAL A 820 -29.88 11.14 -13.79
N LEU A 821 -31.00 11.31 -13.06
CA LEU A 821 -31.58 12.62 -12.74
C LEU A 821 -31.05 13.29 -11.45
N CYS A 822 -30.25 12.59 -10.62
CA CYS A 822 -29.89 13.09 -9.28
C CYS A 822 -28.72 14.11 -9.33
N LYS A 823 -29.02 15.40 -9.11
CA LYS A 823 -28.03 16.50 -9.18
C LYS A 823 -26.93 16.45 -8.10
N ASP A 824 -27.20 15.81 -6.95
CA ASP A 824 -26.38 15.88 -5.73
C ASP A 824 -25.45 14.68 -5.47
N ARG A 825 -25.37 13.68 -6.36
CA ARG A 825 -24.43 12.55 -6.19
C ARG A 825 -23.81 12.11 -7.52
N PRO A 826 -22.47 12.09 -7.65
CA PRO A 826 -21.83 11.41 -8.77
C PRO A 826 -21.88 9.89 -8.53
N CYS A 827 -22.87 9.20 -9.10
CA CYS A 827 -22.78 7.75 -9.24
C CYS A 827 -21.86 7.44 -10.42
N GLY A 828 -20.57 7.19 -10.17
CA GLY A 828 -19.58 6.94 -11.22
C GLY A 828 -19.86 5.71 -12.10
N PHE A 829 -20.65 4.73 -11.63
CA PHE A 829 -21.10 3.59 -12.42
C PHE A 829 -22.37 2.93 -11.87
N LEU A 830 -23.11 2.22 -12.75
CA LEU A 830 -24.23 1.33 -12.42
C LEU A 830 -24.07 0.00 -13.17
N GLU A 831 -24.13 -1.12 -12.47
CA GLU A 831 -23.92 -2.46 -13.03
C GLU A 831 -25.09 -3.38 -12.68
N LEU A 832 -25.69 -3.99 -13.70
CA LEU A 832 -26.85 -4.87 -13.56
C LEU A 832 -26.65 -6.19 -14.33
N ILE A 833 -26.66 -7.32 -13.64
CA ILE A 833 -26.37 -8.63 -14.23
C ILE A 833 -27.60 -9.53 -14.11
N PHE A 834 -28.11 -10.02 -15.24
CA PHE A 834 -29.27 -10.92 -15.36
C PHE A 834 -28.99 -12.14 -16.25
N SER A 835 -27.72 -12.51 -16.44
CA SER A 835 -27.35 -13.71 -17.20
C SER A 835 -28.12 -14.95 -16.72
N ASN A 836 -28.55 -15.79 -17.66
CA ASN A 836 -29.38 -17.00 -17.45
C ASN A 836 -30.81 -16.76 -16.91
N CYS A 837 -31.28 -15.51 -16.78
CA CYS A 837 -32.68 -15.22 -16.45
C CYS A 837 -33.61 -15.34 -17.68
N PHE A 838 -33.78 -16.55 -18.23
CA PHE A 838 -34.50 -16.73 -19.52
C PHE A 838 -36.01 -16.49 -19.47
N GLN A 839 -36.63 -16.50 -18.28
CA GLN A 839 -38.07 -16.24 -18.10
C GLN A 839 -38.43 -14.74 -18.08
N LEU A 840 -37.41 -13.90 -17.94
CA LEU A 840 -37.50 -12.45 -17.92
C LEU A 840 -38.20 -11.99 -19.21
N ASP A 841 -39.40 -11.40 -19.07
CA ASP A 841 -40.25 -10.86 -20.15
C ASP A 841 -40.91 -11.84 -21.15
N GLN A 842 -40.92 -13.16 -20.92
CA GLN A 842 -41.66 -14.08 -21.82
C GLN A 842 -43.19 -13.83 -21.84
N LYS A 843 -43.77 -13.18 -20.82
CA LYS A 843 -45.20 -12.82 -20.79
C LYS A 843 -45.55 -11.59 -21.64
N ALA A 844 -44.64 -10.64 -21.81
CA ALA A 844 -44.90 -9.45 -22.63
C ALA A 844 -44.79 -9.71 -24.14
N VAL A 845 -44.05 -10.76 -24.51
CA VAL A 845 -43.92 -11.29 -25.88
C VAL A 845 -45.27 -11.75 -26.46
N ARG A 846 -46.30 -12.03 -25.64
CA ARG A 846 -47.62 -12.38 -26.17
C ARG A 846 -48.35 -11.22 -26.87
N ASN A 847 -47.98 -9.96 -26.63
CA ASN A 847 -48.71 -8.80 -27.16
C ASN A 847 -47.85 -7.75 -27.91
N THR A 848 -46.52 -7.89 -27.99
CA THR A 848 -45.66 -6.96 -28.76
C THR A 848 -44.51 -7.71 -29.42
N ARG A 849 -44.11 -7.29 -30.65
CA ARG A 849 -43.05 -7.92 -31.45
C ARG A 849 -41.62 -7.68 -30.91
N THR A 850 -41.46 -6.98 -29.78
CA THR A 850 -40.15 -6.65 -29.19
C THR A 850 -40.17 -6.96 -27.68
N PRO A 851 -39.21 -7.72 -27.13
CA PRO A 851 -39.09 -7.99 -25.68
C PRO A 851 -39.05 -6.71 -24.82
N THR A 852 -39.73 -6.71 -23.68
CA THR A 852 -39.91 -5.51 -22.81
C THR A 852 -38.61 -4.95 -22.24
N LEU A 853 -37.62 -5.78 -21.96
CA LEU A 853 -36.30 -5.32 -21.53
C LEU A 853 -35.53 -4.64 -22.64
N GLN A 854 -35.60 -5.16 -23.87
CA GLN A 854 -35.03 -4.47 -25.03
C GLN A 854 -35.68 -3.09 -25.23
N MET A 855 -36.97 -2.96 -24.92
CA MET A 855 -37.71 -1.69 -24.92
C MET A 855 -37.36 -0.79 -23.73
N LEU A 856 -37.12 -1.32 -22.53
CA LEU A 856 -36.57 -0.56 -21.40
C LEU A 856 -35.19 0.00 -21.73
N PHE A 857 -34.30 -0.80 -22.34
CA PHE A 857 -32.99 -0.35 -22.82
C PHE A 857 -33.09 0.66 -23.97
N GLY A 858 -34.05 0.50 -24.89
CA GLY A 858 -34.33 1.48 -25.94
C GLY A 858 -34.82 2.82 -25.36
N ASN A 859 -35.76 2.78 -24.42
CA ASN A 859 -36.25 3.96 -23.70
C ASN A 859 -35.16 4.62 -22.85
N MET A 860 -34.22 3.84 -22.29
CA MET A 860 -33.04 4.35 -21.58
C MET A 860 -32.10 5.13 -22.48
N VAL A 861 -31.80 4.61 -23.69
CA VAL A 861 -30.97 5.33 -24.66
C VAL A 861 -31.64 6.62 -25.09
N THR A 862 -32.98 6.64 -25.21
CA THR A 862 -33.74 7.88 -25.43
C THR A 862 -33.65 8.84 -24.24
N LEU A 863 -33.79 8.37 -23.00
CA LEU A 863 -33.63 9.21 -21.80
C LEU A 863 -32.21 9.81 -21.67
N LEU A 864 -31.18 9.08 -22.09
CA LEU A 864 -29.80 9.55 -22.11
C LEU A 864 -29.55 10.57 -23.24
N LYS A 865 -30.31 10.53 -24.35
CA LYS A 865 -30.27 11.56 -25.40
C LYS A 865 -30.79 12.90 -24.89
N ASP A 866 -31.91 12.89 -24.14
CA ASP A 866 -32.53 14.10 -23.61
C ASP A 866 -31.66 14.81 -22.53
N TYR A 867 -30.76 14.08 -21.87
CA TYR A 867 -29.92 14.59 -20.78
C TYR A 867 -28.54 15.11 -21.21
N HIS A 868 -28.17 14.96 -22.49
CA HIS A 868 -26.88 15.42 -23.05
C HIS A 868 -26.67 16.95 -23.01
N GLN A 869 -27.64 17.71 -22.48
CA GLN A 869 -27.56 19.18 -22.34
C GLN A 869 -26.70 19.65 -21.14
N GLU A 870 -26.44 18.80 -20.14
CA GLU A 870 -25.46 19.04 -19.06
C GLU A 870 -24.53 17.82 -18.94
N PHE A 871 -23.20 18.02 -18.74
CA PHE A 871 -22.23 16.91 -18.64
C PHE A 871 -22.75 15.78 -17.73
N PRO A 872 -22.99 14.55 -18.24
CA PRO A 872 -23.58 13.49 -17.43
C PRO A 872 -22.64 13.08 -16.29
N LYS A 873 -23.12 13.07 -15.05
CA LYS A 873 -22.34 12.63 -13.86
C LYS A 873 -22.25 11.10 -13.71
N ILE A 874 -22.97 10.33 -14.53
CA ILE A 874 -22.76 8.87 -14.66
C ILE A 874 -21.75 8.61 -15.76
N ASN A 875 -20.62 8.00 -15.42
CA ASN A 875 -19.56 7.71 -16.39
C ASN A 875 -19.73 6.34 -17.06
N LYS A 876 -20.47 5.39 -16.46
CA LYS A 876 -20.56 4.00 -16.95
C LYS A 876 -21.85 3.28 -16.55
N VAL A 877 -22.55 2.65 -17.49
CA VAL A 877 -23.63 1.68 -17.23
C VAL A 877 -23.31 0.37 -17.91
N ILE A 878 -23.33 -0.73 -17.16
CA ILE A 878 -23.05 -2.08 -17.65
C ILE A 878 -24.26 -2.98 -17.40
N THR A 879 -24.68 -3.70 -18.44
CA THR A 879 -25.75 -4.68 -18.31
C THR A 879 -25.46 -5.97 -19.06
N CYS A 880 -25.89 -7.11 -18.49
CA CYS A 880 -25.90 -8.43 -19.14
C CYS A 880 -27.29 -9.07 -19.04
N VAL A 881 -27.87 -9.49 -20.17
CA VAL A 881 -29.16 -10.20 -20.24
C VAL A 881 -29.09 -11.38 -21.23
N PRO A 882 -29.95 -12.41 -21.11
CA PRO A 882 -30.04 -13.45 -22.13
C PRO A 882 -30.53 -12.88 -23.46
N GLY A 883 -29.94 -13.31 -24.57
CA GLY A 883 -30.32 -12.83 -25.89
C GLY A 883 -29.32 -13.19 -26.98
N SER A 884 -29.82 -13.57 -28.15
CA SER A 884 -29.02 -14.01 -29.30
C SER A 884 -28.85 -12.95 -30.40
N GLU A 885 -29.51 -11.80 -30.29
CA GLU A 885 -29.51 -10.75 -31.31
C GLU A 885 -29.26 -9.36 -30.70
N ILE A 886 -28.65 -8.49 -31.50
CA ILE A 886 -28.49 -7.07 -31.15
C ILE A 886 -29.84 -6.36 -31.39
N PRO A 887 -30.34 -5.54 -30.44
CA PRO A 887 -31.61 -4.83 -30.59
C PRO A 887 -31.69 -3.98 -31.87
N GLU A 888 -32.90 -3.86 -32.44
CA GLU A 888 -33.13 -3.16 -33.71
C GLU A 888 -32.81 -1.66 -33.70
N TRP A 889 -32.82 -1.01 -32.53
CA TRP A 889 -32.56 0.42 -32.41
C TRP A 889 -31.06 0.80 -32.52
N PHE A 890 -30.15 -0.19 -32.60
CA PHE A 890 -28.73 0.08 -32.88
C PHE A 890 -28.54 0.53 -34.33
N ASP A 891 -27.86 1.66 -34.53
CA ASP A 891 -27.64 2.24 -35.87
C ASP A 891 -26.79 1.33 -36.76
N PHE A 892 -25.80 0.66 -36.16
CA PHE A 892 -24.84 -0.20 -36.84
C PHE A 892 -24.82 -1.58 -36.19
N LYS A 893 -25.02 -2.62 -37.00
CA LYS A 893 -25.02 -4.02 -36.59
C LYS A 893 -24.09 -4.82 -37.50
N SER A 894 -23.37 -5.80 -36.96
CA SER A 894 -22.53 -6.70 -37.75
C SER A 894 -22.54 -8.12 -37.19
N SER A 895 -22.44 -9.10 -38.08
CA SER A 895 -22.17 -10.49 -37.73
C SER A 895 -20.67 -10.67 -37.51
N GLY A 896 -20.29 -11.18 -36.33
CA GLY A 896 -18.92 -11.33 -35.87
C GLY A 896 -18.47 -10.28 -34.86
N SER A 897 -17.16 -10.27 -34.60
CA SER A 897 -16.54 -9.55 -33.49
C SER A 897 -16.05 -8.14 -33.81
N SER A 898 -16.24 -7.65 -35.04
CA SER A 898 -15.75 -6.33 -35.43
C SER A 898 -16.63 -5.67 -36.47
N MET A 899 -16.62 -4.34 -36.49
CA MET A 899 -17.32 -3.54 -37.49
C MET A 899 -16.55 -2.26 -37.82
N ASN A 900 -16.77 -1.73 -39.01
CA ASN A 900 -16.25 -0.43 -39.43
C ASN A 900 -17.42 0.49 -39.75
N ILE A 901 -17.39 1.70 -39.20
CA ILE A 901 -18.47 2.68 -39.28
C ILE A 901 -17.92 3.97 -39.87
N GLN A 902 -18.65 4.54 -40.83
CA GLN A 902 -18.40 5.89 -41.33
C GLN A 902 -19.11 6.89 -40.41
N LEU A 903 -18.35 7.78 -39.79
CA LEU A 903 -18.90 8.82 -38.91
C LEU A 903 -19.54 9.93 -39.77
N PRO A 904 -20.74 10.43 -39.43
CA PRO A 904 -21.43 11.49 -40.19
C PRO A 904 -20.55 12.73 -40.40
N SER A 905 -20.75 13.48 -41.48
CA SER A 905 -20.00 14.72 -41.75
C SER A 905 -20.55 15.96 -41.03
N GLU A 906 -21.64 15.83 -40.27
CA GLU A 906 -22.44 16.97 -39.76
C GLU A 906 -22.10 17.39 -38.33
N TRP A 907 -21.37 16.60 -37.53
CA TRP A 907 -20.90 17.01 -36.19
C TRP A 907 -19.75 18.05 -36.24
N TYR A 908 -19.40 18.51 -37.44
CA TYR A 908 -18.24 19.36 -37.74
C TYR A 908 -18.43 20.83 -37.38
N TYR A 909 -19.66 21.28 -37.11
CA TYR A 909 -19.98 22.71 -37.05
C TYR A 909 -20.05 23.33 -35.66
N ASN A 910 -20.16 22.57 -34.55
CA ASN A 910 -20.43 23.16 -33.23
C ASN A 910 -19.67 22.53 -32.06
N SER A 911 -18.78 23.34 -31.45
CA SER A 911 -18.11 23.27 -30.14
C SER A 911 -17.54 21.93 -29.59
N ILE A 912 -16.52 22.04 -28.72
CA ILE A 912 -15.81 20.96 -27.99
C ILE A 912 -16.75 20.01 -27.20
N LYS A 913 -18.03 20.36 -27.05
CA LYS A 913 -19.04 19.57 -26.32
C LYS A 913 -19.65 18.39 -27.11
N ASN A 914 -19.35 18.21 -28.40
CA ASN A 914 -20.11 17.33 -29.30
C ASN A 914 -19.37 16.06 -29.79
N PHE A 915 -18.44 15.49 -29.01
CA PHE A 915 -17.89 14.16 -29.36
C PHE A 915 -19.01 13.10 -29.31
N PRO A 916 -19.17 12.24 -30.34
CA PRO A 916 -20.21 11.22 -30.34
C PRO A 916 -20.06 10.27 -29.16
N THR A 917 -21.13 10.09 -28.39
CA THR A 917 -21.17 9.05 -27.35
C THR A 917 -21.49 7.72 -28.02
N PHE A 918 -20.61 6.73 -27.83
CA PHE A 918 -20.81 5.39 -28.35
C PHE A 918 -21.51 4.52 -27.30
N VAL A 919 -22.67 4.01 -27.66
CA VAL A 919 -23.30 2.89 -26.94
C VAL A 919 -22.94 1.63 -27.68
N VAL A 920 -22.28 0.70 -26.99
CA VAL A 920 -21.76 -0.51 -27.63
C VAL A 920 -22.40 -1.74 -27.02
N SER A 921 -22.67 -2.72 -27.86
CA SER A 921 -23.31 -3.96 -27.49
C SER A 921 -22.71 -5.14 -28.22
N THR A 922 -22.72 -6.29 -27.58
CA THR A 922 -22.24 -7.53 -28.19
C THR A 922 -22.99 -8.74 -27.67
N VAL A 923 -23.26 -9.69 -28.57
CA VAL A 923 -23.78 -11.01 -28.25
C VAL A 923 -22.61 -11.97 -28.16
N VAL A 924 -22.43 -12.57 -26.98
CA VAL A 924 -21.38 -13.57 -26.74
C VAL A 924 -22.02 -14.93 -26.55
N SER A 925 -21.50 -15.90 -27.29
CA SER A 925 -21.80 -17.33 -27.16
C SER A 925 -20.82 -17.96 -26.18
N PHE A 926 -21.37 -18.73 -25.25
CA PHE A 926 -20.59 -19.49 -24.28
C PHE A 926 -20.64 -20.97 -24.66
N GLN A 927 -19.58 -21.49 -25.28
CA GLN A 927 -19.44 -22.93 -25.57
C GLN A 927 -18.55 -23.54 -24.48
N ASP A 928 -19.10 -24.48 -23.71
CA ASP A 928 -18.38 -25.24 -22.68
C ASP A 928 -17.71 -24.38 -21.57
N TYR A 929 -18.24 -23.18 -21.29
CA TYR A 929 -17.69 -22.28 -20.27
C TYR A 929 -17.96 -22.77 -18.83
N SER A 930 -16.90 -23.13 -18.10
CA SER A 930 -16.95 -23.41 -16.65
C SER A 930 -16.89 -22.10 -15.87
N GLY A 931 -17.84 -21.89 -14.95
CA GLY A 931 -18.04 -20.60 -14.26
C GLY A 931 -16.96 -20.19 -13.25
N ASP A 932 -15.87 -20.95 -13.11
CA ASP A 932 -14.81 -20.70 -12.14
C ASP A 932 -13.82 -19.58 -12.57
N ARG A 933 -14.09 -18.90 -13.69
CA ARG A 933 -13.21 -17.87 -14.29
C ARG A 933 -13.89 -16.50 -14.30
N GLU A 934 -13.10 -15.44 -14.33
CA GLU A 934 -13.63 -14.09 -14.55
C GLU A 934 -13.67 -13.80 -16.06
N ILE A 935 -14.79 -13.27 -16.54
CA ILE A 935 -14.93 -12.82 -17.93
C ILE A 935 -14.89 -11.29 -17.97
N LEU A 936 -14.10 -10.78 -18.89
CA LEU A 936 -14.05 -9.38 -19.27
C LEU A 936 -14.27 -9.30 -20.77
N ILE A 937 -15.28 -8.57 -21.22
CA ILE A 937 -15.38 -8.26 -22.65
C ILE A 937 -14.63 -6.96 -22.87
N ARG A 938 -13.73 -6.90 -23.84
CA ARG A 938 -13.04 -5.66 -24.20
C ARG A 938 -13.47 -5.22 -25.59
N CYS A 939 -13.86 -3.96 -25.71
CA CYS A 939 -14.06 -3.31 -27.00
C CYS A 939 -12.89 -2.36 -27.26
N ARG A 940 -12.22 -2.51 -28.40
CA ARG A 940 -11.28 -1.53 -28.93
C ARG A 940 -11.94 -0.75 -30.04
N CYS A 941 -11.88 0.58 -29.98
CA CYS A 941 -12.32 1.47 -31.04
C CYS A 941 -11.08 2.17 -31.63
N ARG A 942 -10.82 1.98 -32.92
CA ARG A 942 -9.80 2.71 -33.66
C ARG A 942 -10.48 3.80 -34.48
N LEU A 943 -10.27 5.05 -34.11
CA LEU A 943 -10.71 6.21 -34.86
C LEU A 943 -9.65 6.59 -35.88
N LYS A 944 -10.05 6.84 -37.12
CA LYS A 944 -9.16 7.29 -38.19
C LYS A 944 -9.65 8.62 -38.76
N SER A 945 -8.70 9.53 -38.91
CA SER A 945 -8.93 10.86 -39.44
C SER A 945 -8.77 10.92 -40.95
N ARG A 946 -9.32 11.97 -41.55
CA ARG A 946 -9.12 12.27 -42.99
C ARG A 946 -7.65 12.43 -43.38
N ASN A 947 -6.80 12.82 -42.43
CA ASN A 947 -5.37 13.03 -42.65
C ASN A 947 -4.53 11.76 -42.45
N GLY A 948 -5.17 10.62 -42.16
CA GLY A 948 -4.50 9.33 -41.94
C GLY A 948 -4.07 9.08 -40.49
N ASP A 949 -4.25 10.03 -39.57
CA ASP A 949 -4.00 9.80 -38.14
C ASP A 949 -4.98 8.76 -37.59
N CYS A 950 -4.46 7.76 -36.88
CA CYS A 950 -5.25 6.74 -36.18
C CYS A 950 -5.12 6.94 -34.66
N HIS A 951 -6.22 6.71 -33.93
CA HIS A 951 -6.23 6.73 -32.47
C HIS A 951 -6.99 5.53 -31.92
N ASP A 952 -6.38 4.82 -30.97
CA ASP A 952 -6.95 3.62 -30.37
C ASP A 952 -7.52 3.94 -29.00
N LEU A 953 -8.81 3.70 -28.84
CA LEU A 953 -9.59 3.79 -27.63
C LEU A 953 -9.96 2.38 -27.16
N SER A 954 -10.11 2.17 -25.86
CA SER A 954 -10.59 0.89 -25.35
C SER A 954 -11.51 1.04 -24.16
N CYS A 955 -12.51 0.17 -24.09
CA CYS A 955 -13.41 0.08 -22.96
C CYS A 955 -13.67 -1.39 -22.59
N SER A 956 -13.80 -1.66 -21.31
CA SER A 956 -13.94 -3.02 -20.78
C SER A 956 -15.26 -3.19 -20.00
N PHE A 957 -15.99 -4.25 -20.31
CA PHE A 957 -17.17 -4.74 -19.60
C PHE A 957 -16.68 -5.67 -18.48
N LEU A 958 -16.65 -5.19 -17.24
CA LEU A 958 -16.46 -6.10 -16.11
C LEU A 958 -17.75 -6.90 -16.00
N THR A 959 -17.66 -8.24 -15.96
CA THR A 959 -18.87 -9.06 -15.89
C THR A 959 -18.96 -9.73 -14.52
N TRP A 960 -17.98 -10.52 -14.11
CA TRP A 960 -18.07 -11.37 -12.91
C TRP A 960 -16.84 -11.17 -12.04
N THR A 961 -17.00 -10.72 -10.80
CA THR A 961 -15.86 -10.28 -9.97
C THR A 961 -15.48 -11.18 -8.80
N LYS A 962 -16.11 -12.34 -8.57
CA LYS A 962 -15.74 -13.21 -7.44
C LYS A 962 -15.99 -14.69 -7.71
N ARG A 963 -14.97 -15.50 -7.37
CA ARG A 963 -14.98 -16.97 -7.32
C ARG A 963 -16.16 -17.49 -6.51
N ILE A 964 -16.95 -18.39 -7.09
CA ILE A 964 -17.89 -19.23 -6.36
C ILE A 964 -17.51 -20.68 -6.71
N PRO A 965 -17.18 -21.53 -5.73
CA PRO A 965 -16.99 -22.96 -5.99
C PRO A 965 -18.29 -23.60 -6.51
N GLY A 966 -18.23 -24.32 -7.62
CA GLY A 966 -19.37 -25.09 -8.15
C GLY A 966 -20.33 -24.31 -9.06
N SER A 967 -19.82 -23.38 -9.86
CA SER A 967 -20.62 -22.72 -10.90
C SER A 967 -20.83 -23.60 -12.15
N GLU A 968 -22.09 -23.95 -12.41
CA GLU A 968 -22.56 -24.52 -13.68
C GLU A 968 -22.47 -23.50 -14.84
N LEU A 969 -22.58 -24.02 -16.06
CA LEU A 969 -22.34 -23.33 -17.33
C LEU A 969 -23.18 -22.06 -17.52
N VAL A 970 -22.55 -21.00 -18.04
CA VAL A 970 -23.28 -19.91 -18.72
C VAL A 970 -23.87 -20.51 -19.98
N GLY A 971 -25.21 -20.64 -20.05
CA GLY A 971 -25.86 -21.35 -21.15
C GLY A 971 -26.25 -20.42 -22.29
N SER A 972 -26.23 -20.89 -23.55
CA SER A 972 -26.67 -20.15 -24.75
C SER A 972 -26.04 -18.74 -24.90
N ASP A 973 -26.66 -17.87 -25.69
CA ASP A 973 -26.12 -16.56 -26.03
C ASP A 973 -26.61 -15.48 -25.04
N HIS A 974 -25.73 -14.57 -24.66
CA HIS A 974 -26.08 -13.40 -23.85
C HIS A 974 -25.68 -12.10 -24.53
N LEU A 975 -26.53 -11.09 -24.34
CA LEU A 975 -26.36 -9.73 -24.79
C LEU A 975 -25.71 -8.89 -23.68
N PHE A 976 -24.57 -8.29 -24.00
CA PHE A 976 -23.87 -7.34 -23.15
C PHE A 976 -24.03 -5.93 -23.71
N LEU A 977 -24.43 -5.00 -22.85
CA LEU A 977 -24.62 -3.59 -23.20
C LEU A 977 -23.76 -2.70 -22.31
N LEU A 978 -23.04 -1.78 -22.94
CA LEU A 978 -22.22 -0.78 -22.26
C LEU A 978 -22.56 0.61 -22.79
N TYR A 979 -22.94 1.48 -21.86
CA TYR A 979 -22.99 2.91 -22.07
C TYR A 979 -21.84 3.55 -21.31
N LYS A 980 -21.04 4.37 -21.99
CA LYS A 980 -19.92 5.10 -21.39
C LYS A 980 -19.82 6.48 -22.02
N THR A 981 -19.75 7.53 -21.20
CA THR A 981 -19.70 8.93 -21.68
C THR A 981 -18.38 9.27 -22.35
N CYS A 982 -17.28 8.64 -21.93
CA CYS A 982 -15.97 8.70 -22.59
C CYS A 982 -15.48 7.28 -22.90
N PHE A 983 -15.14 6.99 -24.15
CA PHE A 983 -14.78 5.63 -24.61
C PHE A 983 -13.34 5.21 -24.23
N CYS A 984 -12.84 5.56 -23.04
CA CYS A 984 -11.50 5.20 -22.53
C CYS A 984 -11.63 4.51 -21.18
N ASP A 985 -10.87 3.44 -20.89
CA ASP A 985 -10.90 2.75 -19.59
C ASP A 985 -10.32 3.60 -18.44
N ASP A 986 -9.46 4.57 -18.75
CA ASP A 986 -8.81 5.50 -17.82
C ASP A 986 -9.41 6.91 -17.94
N ASP A 987 -9.84 7.49 -16.81
CA ASP A 987 -10.45 8.83 -16.73
C ASP A 987 -9.44 9.94 -17.09
N ASP A 988 -8.15 9.73 -16.85
CA ASP A 988 -7.09 10.66 -17.25
C ASP A 988 -6.76 10.52 -18.73
N GLU A 989 -6.85 9.32 -19.31
CA GLU A 989 -6.80 9.10 -20.76
C GLU A 989 -8.00 9.73 -21.46
N ALA A 990 -9.19 9.67 -20.86
CA ALA A 990 -10.39 10.36 -21.33
C ALA A 990 -10.23 11.90 -21.30
N ARG A 991 -9.75 12.46 -20.19
CA ARG A 991 -9.46 13.90 -20.08
C ARG A 991 -8.37 14.35 -21.06
N TRP A 992 -7.33 13.53 -21.23
CA TRP A 992 -6.26 13.77 -22.21
C TRP A 992 -6.81 13.71 -23.65
N PHE A 993 -7.65 12.73 -23.98
CA PHE A 993 -8.25 12.59 -25.32
C PHE A 993 -9.18 13.78 -25.64
N VAL A 994 -10.04 14.17 -24.70
CA VAL A 994 -10.91 15.35 -24.83
C VAL A 994 -10.07 16.65 -24.90
N GLY A 995 -9.02 16.76 -24.10
CA GLY A 995 -8.11 17.91 -24.11
C GLY A 995 -7.29 18.05 -25.41
N THR A 996 -6.85 16.93 -26.00
CA THR A 996 -6.09 16.93 -27.27
C THR A 996 -6.96 17.14 -28.51
N GLN A 997 -8.26 16.79 -28.45
CA GLN A 997 -9.25 17.14 -29.46
C GLN A 997 -9.45 18.66 -29.54
N ALA A 998 -9.62 19.32 -28.39
CA ALA A 998 -9.77 20.77 -28.29
C ALA A 998 -8.57 21.55 -28.87
N SER A 999 -7.37 21.00 -28.79
CA SER A 999 -6.14 21.66 -29.26
C SER A 999 -5.82 21.44 -30.74
N ASN A 1000 -6.24 20.32 -31.35
CA ASN A 1000 -5.73 19.90 -32.66
C ASN A 1000 -6.74 19.90 -33.83
N LYS A 1001 -8.03 20.22 -33.61
CA LYS A 1001 -9.09 20.17 -34.66
C LYS A 1001 -9.06 18.87 -35.50
N ARG A 1002 -8.77 17.72 -34.88
CA ARG A 1002 -8.64 16.43 -35.58
C ARG A 1002 -10.03 15.90 -35.96
N MET A 1003 -10.26 15.73 -37.27
CA MET A 1003 -11.55 15.31 -37.82
C MET A 1003 -11.54 13.80 -38.15
N TYR A 1004 -12.16 12.99 -37.29
CA TYR A 1004 -12.27 11.54 -37.44
C TYR A 1004 -13.46 11.17 -38.33
N ASN A 1005 -13.24 10.51 -39.46
CA ASN A 1005 -14.31 10.11 -40.38
C ASN A 1005 -14.62 8.61 -40.35
N GLU A 1006 -13.72 7.80 -39.79
CA GLU A 1006 -13.90 6.35 -39.71
C GLU A 1006 -13.70 5.87 -38.28
N ALA A 1007 -14.53 4.93 -37.83
CA ALA A 1007 -14.42 4.28 -36.53
C ALA A 1007 -14.51 2.76 -36.68
N TRP A 1008 -13.44 2.06 -36.31
CA TRP A 1008 -13.38 0.60 -36.33
C TRP A 1008 -13.50 0.03 -34.93
N PHE A 1009 -14.51 -0.80 -34.68
CA PHE A 1009 -14.75 -1.44 -33.40
C PHE A 1009 -14.39 -2.92 -33.46
N LYS A 1010 -13.71 -3.43 -32.43
CA LYS A 1010 -13.44 -4.85 -32.25
C LYS A 1010 -13.67 -5.28 -30.81
N PHE A 1011 -14.52 -6.28 -30.64
CA PHE A 1011 -14.91 -6.90 -29.40
C PHE A 1011 -14.16 -8.22 -29.23
N TYR A 1012 -13.63 -8.49 -28.06
CA TYR A 1012 -13.11 -9.81 -27.76
C TYR A 1012 -13.26 -10.12 -26.26
N PRO A 1013 -13.68 -11.35 -25.93
CA PRO A 1013 -13.74 -11.81 -24.55
C PRO A 1013 -12.33 -12.14 -24.05
N LEU A 1014 -12.08 -11.79 -22.79
CA LEU A 1014 -10.88 -12.08 -22.04
C LEU A 1014 -11.32 -12.91 -20.83
N VAL A 1015 -10.65 -14.03 -20.60
CA VAL A 1015 -10.96 -14.95 -19.51
C VAL A 1015 -9.74 -15.03 -18.59
N PHE A 1016 -9.92 -14.75 -17.31
CA PHE A 1016 -8.85 -14.74 -16.31
C PHE A 1016 -8.94 -15.93 -15.35
N LYS A 1017 -7.78 -16.51 -15.02
CA LYS A 1017 -7.61 -17.51 -13.94
C LYS A 1017 -6.37 -17.14 -13.13
N GLY A 1018 -6.51 -16.18 -12.21
CA GLY A 1018 -5.34 -15.53 -11.57
C GLY A 1018 -4.59 -14.65 -12.58
N ASP A 1019 -3.26 -14.48 -12.41
CA ASP A 1019 -2.42 -13.55 -13.21
C ASP A 1019 -2.06 -14.03 -14.64
N ARG A 1020 -2.66 -15.12 -15.14
CA ARG A 1020 -2.36 -15.65 -16.48
C ARG A 1020 -3.62 -15.73 -17.35
N SER A 1021 -3.52 -15.25 -18.59
CA SER A 1021 -4.54 -15.40 -19.64
C SER A 1021 -4.37 -16.73 -20.37
N GLU A 1022 -5.44 -17.52 -20.51
CA GLU A 1022 -5.47 -18.81 -21.24
C GLU A 1022 -6.54 -18.84 -22.36
N SER A 1023 -6.59 -19.94 -23.14
CA SER A 1023 -7.40 -20.11 -24.36
C SER A 1023 -8.91 -19.84 -24.19
N ILE A 1024 -9.50 -19.22 -25.21
CA ILE A 1024 -10.82 -18.57 -25.20
C ILE A 1024 -11.97 -19.59 -25.40
N CYS A 1025 -12.87 -19.73 -24.42
CA CYS A 1025 -14.09 -20.58 -24.47
C CYS A 1025 -15.36 -19.80 -24.86
N CYS A 1026 -15.23 -18.57 -25.39
CA CYS A 1026 -16.36 -17.68 -25.68
C CYS A 1026 -16.15 -16.99 -27.03
N GLU A 1027 -17.21 -16.87 -27.83
CA GLU A 1027 -17.16 -16.25 -29.16
C GLU A 1027 -18.16 -15.11 -29.28
N VAL A 1028 -17.74 -13.98 -29.86
CA VAL A 1028 -18.66 -12.89 -30.21
C VAL A 1028 -19.37 -13.22 -31.51
N LYS A 1029 -20.69 -13.46 -31.44
CA LYS A 1029 -21.55 -13.75 -32.60
C LYS A 1029 -21.99 -12.50 -33.33
N HIS A 1030 -22.37 -11.46 -32.58
CA HIS A 1030 -22.85 -10.21 -33.12
C HIS A 1030 -22.31 -9.04 -32.31
N CYS A 1031 -22.10 -7.91 -32.98
CA CYS A 1031 -21.80 -6.65 -32.33
C CYS A 1031 -22.69 -5.52 -32.87
N GLY A 1032 -22.91 -4.51 -32.02
CA GLY A 1032 -23.75 -3.36 -32.28
C GLY A 1032 -23.12 -2.08 -31.75
N VAL A 1033 -23.25 -0.99 -32.50
CA VAL A 1033 -22.85 0.35 -32.08
C VAL A 1033 -23.98 1.31 -32.40
N HIS A 1034 -24.39 2.10 -31.41
CA HIS A 1034 -25.29 3.24 -31.57
C HIS A 1034 -24.50 4.51 -31.28
N ILE A 1035 -24.70 5.51 -32.12
CA ILE A 1035 -24.01 6.79 -32.08
C ILE A 1035 -25.01 7.85 -31.66
N SER A 1036 -24.72 8.52 -30.55
CA SER A 1036 -25.54 9.63 -30.05
C SER A 1036 -24.76 10.94 -30.09
N PHE A 1037 -25.42 11.99 -30.57
CA PHE A 1037 -24.94 13.38 -30.59
C PHE A 1037 -25.75 14.23 -29.60
N ALA A 1038 -25.16 15.30 -29.07
CA ALA A 1038 -25.91 16.30 -28.32
C ALA A 1038 -26.67 17.21 -29.31
N GLU A 1039 -27.96 17.45 -29.07
CA GLU A 1039 -28.75 18.39 -29.88
C GLU A 1039 -28.37 19.85 -29.56
N GLU A 1040 -28.40 20.73 -30.57
CA GLU A 1040 -28.38 22.18 -30.36
C GLU A 1040 -29.68 22.65 -29.72
N GLU A 1041 -29.62 23.65 -28.84
CA GLU A 1041 -30.77 24.50 -28.57
C GLU A 1041 -31.22 25.11 -29.91
N ALA A 1042 -32.22 24.50 -30.55
CA ALA A 1042 -33.02 25.24 -31.50
C ALA A 1042 -33.55 26.47 -30.74
N GLU A 1043 -33.39 27.67 -31.30
CA GLU A 1043 -34.07 28.87 -30.84
C GLU A 1043 -35.59 28.63 -30.87
N VAL A 1044 -36.11 28.02 -29.81
CA VAL A 1044 -37.53 27.89 -29.57
C VAL A 1044 -37.97 29.26 -29.08
N GLN A 1045 -38.72 29.94 -29.93
CA GLN A 1045 -39.51 31.10 -29.54
C GLN A 1045 -40.22 30.88 -28.21
N PRO A 1046 -40.41 31.91 -27.37
CA PRO A 1046 -40.98 31.75 -26.03
C PRO A 1046 -42.48 31.43 -26.11
N SER A 1047 -42.83 30.18 -26.37
CA SER A 1047 -44.21 29.70 -26.25
C SER A 1047 -44.27 28.19 -26.05
N LYS A 1048 -44.04 27.75 -24.81
CA LYS A 1048 -44.93 26.86 -24.02
C LYS A 1048 -44.19 26.35 -22.79
N ARG A 1049 -44.38 27.08 -21.68
CA ARG A 1049 -44.24 26.52 -20.32
C ARG A 1049 -45.17 25.32 -20.19
N PHE A 1050 -44.63 24.11 -20.10
CA PHE A 1050 -45.35 23.03 -19.43
C PHE A 1050 -45.21 23.25 -17.92
N LYS A 1051 -46.31 23.72 -17.33
CA LYS A 1051 -46.57 23.57 -15.89
C LYS A 1051 -46.69 22.07 -15.60
N TYR A 1052 -45.91 21.57 -14.66
CA TYR A 1052 -46.40 20.52 -13.78
C TYR A 1052 -46.54 21.13 -12.38
N GLN A 1053 -47.80 21.24 -11.95
CA GLN A 1053 -48.21 21.52 -10.58
C GLN A 1053 -48.06 20.23 -9.76
N SER A 1054 -47.62 20.44 -8.50
CA SER A 1054 -47.90 19.65 -7.28
C SER A 1054 -47.86 18.12 -7.35
#